data_AF-A0A9N9C0F5-F1
#
_entry.id   AF-A0A9N9C0F5-F1
#
_cell.length_a   1.000
_cell.length_b   1.000
_cell.length_c   1.000
_cell.angle_alpha   90.00
_cell.angle_beta   90.00
_cell.angle_gamma   90.00
#
_symmetry.space_group_name_H-M   'P 1'
#
loop_
_entity.id
_entity.type
_entity.pdbx_description
1 polymer ?
#
loop_
_entity_poly.entity_id
_entity_poly.type
_entity_poly.pdbx_seq_one_letter_code
_entity_poly.pdbx_strand_id
1 'polypeptide(L)'
;MSLNNLALELKVAIILHLRNPTSLAKCSHEWNNIVNLPSTKSKWLIGRHGRTHALFHAVRMGEPFINLDVVECLFAQKAHISRYFIQRLVLGFGKYDSRLIDLKLTHNMGTLDPDRKKSIQNKIRSPWASNLSFDVFSRILKEGHDRFDGNDIPVRGNDMESFYYLSAGPLVISQARTKLKENKKEIKTLIRRYKFAPFPPRPKIRKHILEKRDDGNIGLKPHSDTESESRTANFDDYPPSDGYENVRQLNVIARAILIYPKLVEAWKKNGYHEIVNDVNDLVMQGSLLILYPPSPSEDWVKPGLDQVVDKLNSLILLGFELTDALIGDALILFEHRLKDIGEILIDAFAVVRNLHKRQIISICLTELLNPDRNLKRHDLLDFIVNEIEKPEEEILSVFKKYEIVHSVKIYCEAFTKFSTGKEALTKFSTGSTDIVANKSLSIFQPFTYLKYSPIVYRYTIVKFGAQSKAAKHLMNEVTSVRIAITLMTEIPSQQVPSDLTSLRWPDSITIFNEYYKAKVPLKAKFLPLFEKCQSDSVMKCLFDGYLAKLFGFKVDYQPPRTVRVPVLSSVDPVMQRTSKKRKANTKEAKKEKEELQQKWREQLFEYLNKEIENWKFKEALQKFMPRTDKSMQEEEDSGGTQSKRVRVAGSNPLNVVIEKQHDTHK
;
A
#
# COMPACT_ATOMS: atom_id res chain seq x y z
N MET A 1 5.03 1.35 -38.52
CA MET A 1 5.53 2.74 -38.55
C MET A 1 6.56 2.88 -37.44
N SER A 2 7.81 3.23 -37.75
CA SER A 2 8.84 3.46 -36.73
C SER A 2 8.59 4.81 -36.04
N LEU A 3 8.62 4.84 -34.71
CA LEU A 3 8.52 6.08 -33.93
C LEU A 3 9.63 7.10 -34.29
N ASN A 4 10.74 6.63 -34.87
CA ASN A 4 11.84 7.47 -35.32
C ASN A 4 11.49 8.28 -36.59
N ASN A 5 10.42 7.93 -37.31
CA ASN A 5 10.03 8.65 -38.54
C ASN A 5 9.03 9.79 -38.26
N LEU A 6 8.70 10.05 -36.99
CA LEU A 6 7.81 11.14 -36.60
C LEU A 6 8.49 12.50 -36.73
N ALA A 7 7.71 13.55 -37.04
CA ALA A 7 8.18 14.92 -36.99
C ALA A 7 8.62 15.31 -35.55
N LEU A 8 9.60 16.20 -35.43
CA LEU A 8 10.15 16.62 -34.12
C LEU A 8 9.07 17.11 -33.15
N GLU A 9 8.08 17.84 -33.65
CA GLU A 9 6.95 18.36 -32.87
C GLU A 9 6.13 17.24 -32.21
N LEU A 10 5.86 16.16 -32.94
CA LEU A 10 5.17 14.98 -32.43
C LEU A 10 6.03 14.23 -31.42
N LYS A 11 7.35 14.13 -31.66
CA LYS A 11 8.30 13.52 -30.72
C LYS A 11 8.33 14.28 -29.39
N VAL A 12 8.38 15.62 -29.45
CA VAL A 12 8.29 16.46 -28.26
C VAL A 12 6.93 16.28 -27.58
N ALA A 13 5.82 16.29 -28.32
CA ALA A 13 4.49 16.08 -27.75
C ALA A 13 4.40 14.74 -27.00
N ILE A 14 4.97 13.66 -27.53
CA ILE A 14 5.06 12.36 -26.83
C ILE A 14 5.81 12.51 -25.51
N ILE A 15 6.99 13.13 -25.53
CA ILE A 15 7.83 13.35 -24.34
C ILE A 15 7.06 14.11 -23.24
N LEU A 16 6.28 15.14 -23.61
CA LEU A 16 5.49 15.94 -22.66
C LEU A 16 4.41 15.14 -21.92
N HIS A 17 3.95 14.02 -22.48
CA HIS A 17 2.98 13.13 -21.84
C HIS A 17 3.61 12.03 -20.98
N LEU A 18 4.94 11.88 -21.02
CA LEU A 18 5.64 10.86 -20.23
C LEU A 18 5.82 11.31 -18.78
N ARG A 19 5.53 10.39 -17.85
CA ARG A 19 5.87 10.57 -16.43
C ARG A 19 7.37 10.65 -16.21
N ASN A 20 8.13 9.86 -16.96
CA ASN A 20 9.60 9.85 -16.92
C ASN A 20 10.15 9.68 -18.35
N PRO A 21 10.71 10.75 -18.95
CA PRO A 21 11.23 10.69 -20.30
C PRO A 21 12.57 9.95 -20.41
N THR A 22 13.24 9.64 -19.30
CA THR A 22 14.53 8.94 -19.30
C THR A 22 14.46 7.53 -19.89
N SER A 23 13.32 6.83 -19.74
CA SER A 23 13.16 5.51 -20.38
C SER A 23 13.22 5.63 -21.91
N LEU A 24 12.54 6.62 -22.47
CA LEU A 24 12.54 6.87 -23.91
C LEU A 24 13.91 7.34 -24.42
N ALA A 25 14.60 8.18 -23.65
CA ALA A 25 15.97 8.60 -23.96
C ALA A 25 16.94 7.42 -24.11
N LYS A 26 16.72 6.32 -23.37
CA LYS A 26 17.57 5.12 -23.45
C LYS A 26 17.28 4.26 -24.68
N CYS A 27 16.17 4.47 -25.38
CA CYS A 27 15.77 3.64 -26.52
C CYS A 27 16.56 3.95 -27.80
N SER A 28 17.01 5.20 -28.01
CA SER A 28 17.85 5.56 -29.15
C SER A 28 18.62 6.86 -28.92
N HIS A 29 19.71 7.06 -29.67
CA HIS A 29 20.45 8.33 -29.67
C HIS A 29 19.58 9.53 -30.07
N GLU A 30 18.66 9.34 -31.01
CA GLU A 30 17.76 10.41 -31.44
C GLU A 30 16.84 10.86 -30.31
N TRP A 31 16.17 9.92 -29.63
CA TRP A 31 15.33 10.23 -28.47
C TRP A 31 16.14 10.81 -27.32
N ASN A 32 17.36 10.31 -27.09
CA ASN A 32 18.27 10.87 -26.10
C ASN A 32 18.57 12.35 -26.39
N ASN A 33 18.85 12.71 -27.65
CA ASN A 33 19.13 14.09 -28.03
C ASN A 33 17.91 14.98 -27.81
N ILE A 34 16.71 14.55 -28.24
CA ILE A 34 15.48 15.34 -28.11
C ILE A 34 15.08 15.54 -26.65
N VAL A 35 15.16 14.49 -25.83
CA VAL A 35 14.85 14.57 -24.38
C VAL A 35 15.80 15.53 -23.67
N ASN A 36 17.06 15.58 -24.10
CA ASN A 36 18.08 16.42 -23.46
C ASN A 36 18.10 17.87 -23.97
N LEU A 37 17.34 18.23 -25.00
CA LEU A 37 17.21 19.61 -25.45
C LEU A 37 16.70 20.50 -24.30
N PRO A 38 17.33 21.66 -24.04
CA PRO A 38 16.90 22.59 -23.00
C PRO A 38 15.43 23.03 -23.13
N SER A 39 14.98 23.25 -24.36
CA SER A 39 13.59 23.60 -24.68
C SER A 39 12.61 22.46 -24.40
N THR A 40 12.99 21.21 -24.63
CA THR A 40 12.17 20.03 -24.30
C THR A 40 12.10 19.82 -22.78
N LYS A 41 13.24 19.87 -22.08
CA LYS A 41 13.29 19.73 -20.61
C LYS A 41 12.42 20.76 -19.90
N SER A 42 12.54 22.02 -20.30
CA SER A 42 11.74 23.13 -19.74
C SER A 42 10.25 23.00 -20.03
N LYS A 43 9.86 22.65 -21.27
CA LYS A 43 8.45 22.37 -21.62
C LYS A 43 7.90 21.20 -20.80
N TRP A 44 8.69 20.14 -20.65
CA TRP A 44 8.30 18.97 -19.86
C TRP A 44 8.12 19.33 -18.38
N LEU A 45 9.03 20.10 -17.77
CA LEU A 45 8.89 20.58 -16.40
C LEU A 45 7.61 21.40 -16.20
N ILE A 46 7.35 22.36 -17.09
CA ILE A 46 6.17 23.22 -17.01
C ILE A 46 4.89 22.41 -17.22
N GLY A 47 4.88 21.50 -18.20
CA GLY A 47 3.72 20.64 -18.45
C GLY A 47 3.45 19.67 -17.30
N ARG A 48 4.50 19.16 -16.65
CA ARG A 48 4.39 18.16 -15.58
C ARG A 48 4.08 18.75 -14.21
N HIS A 49 4.68 19.90 -13.89
CA HIS A 49 4.70 20.48 -12.55
C HIS A 49 4.08 21.89 -12.48
N GLY A 50 3.58 22.41 -13.59
CA GLY A 50 3.09 23.78 -13.67
C GLY A 50 4.21 24.81 -13.69
N ARG A 51 3.86 26.05 -14.05
CA ARG A 51 4.83 27.16 -14.10
C ARG A 51 5.37 27.52 -12.72
N THR A 52 4.56 27.32 -11.68
CA THR A 52 4.88 27.71 -10.30
C THR A 52 6.06 26.92 -9.73
N HIS A 53 6.07 25.60 -9.95
CA HIS A 53 7.05 24.71 -9.34
C HIS A 53 8.08 24.15 -10.31
N ALA A 54 8.00 24.49 -11.60
CA ALA A 54 8.99 24.06 -12.61
C ALA A 54 10.43 24.35 -12.18
N LEU A 55 10.70 25.56 -11.67
CA LEU A 55 12.05 25.95 -11.24
C LEU A 55 12.50 25.18 -9.99
N PHE A 56 11.60 24.95 -9.02
CA PHE A 56 11.86 24.10 -7.86
C PHE A 56 12.26 22.68 -8.29
N HIS A 57 11.50 22.06 -9.20
CA HIS A 57 11.81 20.72 -9.67
C HIS A 57 13.09 20.66 -10.48
N ALA A 58 13.38 21.67 -11.30
CA ALA A 58 14.62 21.77 -12.05
C ALA A 58 15.84 21.80 -11.12
N VAL A 59 15.82 22.69 -10.11
CA VAL A 59 16.91 22.82 -9.13
C VAL A 59 17.06 21.55 -8.30
N ARG A 60 15.96 20.94 -7.86
CA ARG A 60 15.99 19.69 -7.08
C ARG A 60 16.55 18.51 -7.88
N MET A 61 16.38 18.48 -9.21
CA MET A 61 16.98 17.46 -10.07
C MET A 61 18.49 17.63 -10.22
N GLY A 62 19.02 18.86 -10.06
CA GLY A 62 20.45 19.15 -10.05
C GLY A 62 21.15 18.86 -11.39
N GLU A 63 22.48 18.88 -11.39
CA GLU A 63 23.27 18.56 -12.58
C GLU A 63 23.28 17.06 -12.92
N PRO A 64 23.37 16.67 -14.20
CA PRO A 64 23.45 17.52 -15.40
C PRO A 64 22.07 17.90 -15.96
N PHE A 65 20.98 17.74 -15.18
CA PHE A 65 19.65 18.01 -15.67
C PHE A 65 19.42 19.50 -15.91
N ILE A 66 19.68 20.34 -14.90
CA ILE A 66 19.62 21.81 -14.98
C ILE A 66 20.99 22.38 -15.37
N ASN A 67 20.97 23.32 -16.31
CA ASN A 67 22.10 24.14 -16.72
C ASN A 67 21.59 25.53 -17.11
N LEU A 68 22.49 26.43 -17.55
CA LEU A 68 22.13 27.79 -17.90
C LEU A 68 21.05 27.85 -19.00
N ASP A 69 21.20 27.06 -20.07
CA ASP A 69 20.24 27.02 -21.18
C ASP A 69 18.84 26.58 -20.74
N VAL A 70 18.75 25.60 -19.82
CA VAL A 70 17.47 25.15 -19.26
C VAL A 70 16.82 26.28 -18.45
N VAL A 71 17.61 27.01 -17.66
CA VAL A 71 17.13 28.16 -16.88
C VAL A 71 16.61 29.27 -17.79
N GLU A 72 17.35 29.63 -18.84
CA GLU A 72 16.88 30.62 -19.81
C GLU A 72 15.59 30.17 -20.50
N CYS A 73 15.51 28.90 -20.90
CA CYS A 73 14.30 28.34 -21.50
C CYS A 73 13.10 28.36 -20.54
N LEU A 74 13.32 28.15 -19.23
CA LEU A 74 12.28 28.25 -18.21
C LEU A 74 11.81 29.70 -18.05
N PHE A 75 12.72 30.67 -17.98
CA PHE A 75 12.36 32.09 -17.90
C PHE A 75 11.64 32.59 -19.16
N ALA A 76 12.10 32.20 -20.35
CA ALA A 76 11.44 32.50 -21.62
C ALA A 76 10.00 31.94 -21.66
N GLN A 77 9.75 30.80 -21.00
CA GLN A 77 8.42 30.20 -20.86
C GLN A 77 7.63 30.69 -19.66
N LYS A 78 8.07 31.78 -19.02
CA LYS A 78 7.44 32.43 -17.88
C LYS A 78 7.31 31.50 -16.67
N ALA A 79 8.32 30.66 -16.43
CA ALA A 79 8.44 29.95 -15.16
C ALA A 79 8.38 30.96 -14.01
N HIS A 80 7.66 30.59 -12.97
CA HIS A 80 7.42 31.45 -11.83
C HIS A 80 8.67 31.54 -10.97
N ILE A 81 8.99 32.75 -10.52
CA ILE A 81 10.01 32.99 -9.51
C ILE A 81 9.36 33.84 -8.44
N SER A 82 9.48 33.39 -7.19
CA SER A 82 8.93 34.08 -6.02
C SER A 82 10.07 34.51 -5.11
N ARG A 83 9.84 35.56 -4.31
CA ARG A 83 10.81 35.95 -3.30
C ARG A 83 11.06 34.82 -2.30
N TYR A 84 10.02 34.10 -1.91
CA TYR A 84 10.13 32.89 -1.08
C TYR A 84 11.03 31.82 -1.69
N PHE A 85 10.93 31.58 -3.00
CA PHE A 85 11.81 30.63 -3.69
C PHE A 85 13.28 31.03 -3.58
N ILE A 86 13.59 32.32 -3.76
CA ILE A 86 14.97 32.82 -3.61
C ILE A 86 15.46 32.69 -2.16
N GLN A 87 14.65 33.08 -1.17
CA GLN A 87 14.97 32.90 0.25
C GLN A 87 15.34 31.44 0.56
N ARG A 88 14.51 30.49 0.07
CA ARG A 88 14.72 29.06 0.26
C ARG A 88 15.95 28.55 -0.51
N LEU A 89 16.20 29.04 -1.72
CA LEU A 89 17.36 28.67 -2.53
C LEU A 89 18.68 29.09 -1.86
N VAL A 90 18.77 30.33 -1.36
CA VAL A 90 19.93 30.84 -0.62
C VAL A 90 20.20 30.01 0.63
N LEU A 91 19.13 29.57 1.32
CA LEU A 91 19.25 28.67 2.46
C LEU A 91 19.63 27.23 2.06
N GLY A 92 19.48 26.80 0.82
CA GLY A 92 19.80 25.43 0.39
C GLY A 92 21.18 25.29 -0.26
N PHE A 93 21.62 26.32 -0.97
CA PHE A 93 22.87 26.33 -1.75
C PHE A 93 24.10 26.18 -0.85
N GLY A 94 25.08 25.38 -1.30
CA GLY A 94 26.39 25.25 -0.65
C GLY A 94 26.39 24.60 0.74
N LYS A 95 25.22 24.17 1.26
CA LYS A 95 25.12 23.53 2.59
C LYS A 95 25.75 22.14 2.69
N TYR A 96 26.01 21.50 1.55
CA TYR A 96 26.56 20.15 1.49
C TYR A 96 27.75 20.12 0.55
N ASP A 97 28.92 19.94 1.13
CA ASP A 97 30.16 19.68 0.41
C ASP A 97 30.48 18.19 0.59
N SER A 98 30.26 17.41 -0.48
CA SER A 98 30.50 15.97 -0.45
C SER A 98 31.96 15.63 -0.15
N ARG A 99 32.90 16.46 -0.62
CA ARG A 99 34.34 16.23 -0.40
C ARG A 99 34.71 16.52 1.04
N LEU A 100 34.18 17.60 1.62
CA LEU A 100 34.40 17.91 3.04
C LEU A 100 33.77 16.86 3.95
N ILE A 101 32.58 16.36 3.60
CA ILE A 101 31.93 15.26 4.33
C ILE A 101 32.78 13.99 4.21
N ASP A 102 33.26 13.67 3.01
CA ASP A 102 34.13 12.51 2.78
C ASP A 102 35.44 12.62 3.56
N LEU A 103 36.04 13.82 3.60
CA LEU A 103 37.23 14.11 4.40
C LEU A 103 36.94 13.95 5.90
N LYS A 104 35.84 14.52 6.40
CA LYS A 104 35.42 14.38 7.81
C LYS A 104 35.16 12.92 8.19
N LEU A 105 34.50 12.15 7.32
CA LEU A 105 34.23 10.73 7.53
C LEU A 105 35.53 9.92 7.53
N THR A 106 36.46 10.23 6.61
CA THR A 106 37.75 9.54 6.50
C THR A 106 38.68 9.86 7.67
N HIS A 107 38.67 11.10 8.16
CA HIS A 107 39.52 11.53 9.27
C HIS A 107 38.97 11.16 10.65
N ASN A 108 37.66 11.24 10.88
CA ASN A 108 37.08 11.00 12.20
C ASN A 108 36.77 9.52 12.49
N MET A 109 36.72 8.65 11.48
CA MET A 109 36.25 7.26 11.66
C MET A 109 37.18 6.18 11.08
N GLY A 110 38.42 6.51 10.69
CA GLY A 110 39.40 5.53 10.21
C GLY A 110 38.97 4.73 8.97
N THR A 111 39.57 3.55 8.75
CA THR A 111 39.24 2.58 7.69
C THR A 111 37.89 1.89 7.95
N LEU A 112 36.80 2.65 7.90
CA LEU A 112 35.47 2.08 7.80
C LEU A 112 35.33 1.32 6.47
N ASP A 113 34.67 0.17 6.56
CA ASP A 113 34.12 -0.56 5.42
C ASP A 113 33.38 0.41 4.46
N PRO A 114 33.69 0.40 3.15
CA PRO A 114 33.03 1.19 2.12
C PRO A 114 31.50 1.22 2.23
N ASP A 115 30.88 0.10 2.63
CA ASP A 115 29.42 0.00 2.73
C ASP A 115 28.85 0.78 3.91
N ARG A 116 29.58 0.86 5.02
CA ARG A 116 29.19 1.64 6.20
C ARG A 116 29.39 3.14 5.94
N LYS A 117 30.44 3.52 5.20
CA LYS A 117 30.64 4.90 4.70
C LYS A 117 29.50 5.30 3.76
N LYS A 118 29.10 4.43 2.84
CA LYS A 118 27.97 4.64 1.94
C LYS A 118 26.63 4.72 2.68
N SER A 119 26.42 3.91 3.71
CA SER A 119 25.23 4.00 4.58
C SER A 119 25.15 5.34 5.31
N ILE A 120 26.28 5.86 5.82
CA ILE A 120 26.33 7.16 6.49
C ILE A 120 26.14 8.31 5.49
N GLN A 121 26.79 8.27 4.33
CA GLN A 121 26.54 9.23 3.24
C GLN A 121 25.07 9.22 2.80
N ASN A 122 24.45 8.04 2.67
CA ASN A 122 23.03 7.92 2.35
C ASN A 122 22.12 8.50 3.45
N LYS A 123 22.57 8.51 4.72
CA LYS A 123 21.87 9.16 5.84
C LYS A 123 22.07 10.68 5.83
N ILE A 124 23.22 11.18 5.40
CA ILE A 124 23.47 12.62 5.23
C ILE A 124 22.87 13.03 3.88
N ARG A 125 21.55 13.25 3.85
CA ARG A 125 20.83 13.68 2.64
C ARG A 125 21.41 15.00 2.12
N SER A 126 21.82 15.01 0.86
CA SER A 126 22.17 16.25 0.16
C SER A 126 20.95 17.17 0.17
N PRO A 127 21.06 18.40 0.71
CA PRO A 127 19.99 19.38 0.67
C PRO A 127 19.56 19.65 -0.77
N TRP A 128 18.27 19.93 -0.94
CA TRP A 128 17.75 20.39 -2.21
C TRP A 128 18.46 21.70 -2.60
N ALA A 129 18.98 21.76 -3.83
CA ALA A 129 19.82 22.84 -4.35
C ALA A 129 21.30 22.89 -3.91
N SER A 130 21.80 21.97 -3.08
CA SER A 130 23.20 22.05 -2.64
C SER A 130 24.23 21.75 -3.74
N ASN A 131 23.84 20.97 -4.74
CA ASN A 131 24.68 20.54 -5.87
C ASN A 131 24.49 21.39 -7.14
N LEU A 132 23.92 22.58 -7.01
CA LEU A 132 23.74 23.50 -8.14
C LEU A 132 25.09 24.10 -8.54
N SER A 133 25.37 24.28 -9.84
CA SER A 133 26.53 25.09 -10.25
C SER A 133 26.36 26.53 -9.80
N PHE A 134 27.51 27.17 -9.56
CA PHE A 134 27.56 28.59 -9.22
C PHE A 134 26.93 29.46 -10.32
N ASP A 135 27.12 29.14 -11.60
CA ASP A 135 26.56 29.91 -12.71
C ASP A 135 25.03 29.86 -12.73
N VAL A 136 24.46 28.67 -12.57
CA VAL A 136 23.01 28.47 -12.49
C VAL A 136 22.44 29.17 -11.25
N PHE A 137 23.09 29.01 -10.09
CA PHE A 137 22.70 29.69 -8.86
C PHE A 137 22.70 31.22 -9.02
N SER A 138 23.80 31.77 -9.52
CA SER A 138 23.99 33.21 -9.69
C SER A 138 23.00 33.80 -10.69
N ARG A 139 22.70 33.06 -11.78
CA ARG A 139 21.71 33.49 -12.77
C ARG A 139 20.30 33.58 -12.19
N ILE A 140 19.89 32.58 -11.41
CA ILE A 140 18.58 32.55 -10.74
C ILE A 140 18.50 33.66 -9.68
N LEU A 141 19.57 33.87 -8.91
CA LEU A 141 19.62 34.91 -7.88
C LEU A 141 19.54 36.31 -8.50
N LYS A 142 20.25 36.55 -9.61
CA LYS A 142 20.18 37.81 -10.37
C LYS A 142 18.76 38.06 -10.88
N GLU A 143 18.10 37.04 -11.45
CA GLU A 143 16.69 37.16 -11.87
C GLU A 143 15.77 37.56 -10.71
N GLY A 144 15.98 36.95 -9.52
CA GLY A 144 15.24 37.31 -8.32
C GLY A 144 15.49 38.74 -7.87
N HIS A 145 16.75 39.15 -7.86
CA HIS A 145 17.18 40.50 -7.48
C HIS A 145 16.55 41.57 -8.39
N ASP A 146 16.61 41.35 -9.71
CA ASP A 146 16.10 42.27 -10.73
C ASP A 146 14.57 42.41 -10.67
N ARG A 147 13.85 41.37 -10.21
CA ARG A 147 12.37 41.38 -10.10
C ARG A 147 11.83 41.94 -8.79
N PHE A 148 12.62 41.92 -7.72
CA PHE A 148 12.16 42.24 -6.37
C PHE A 148 12.94 43.39 -5.73
N ASP A 149 13.40 44.34 -6.55
CA ASP A 149 13.98 45.62 -6.15
C ASP A 149 15.19 45.51 -5.18
N GLY A 150 16.00 44.44 -5.29
CA GLY A 150 17.32 44.24 -4.65
C GLY A 150 17.43 44.28 -3.12
N ASN A 151 16.89 45.30 -2.47
CA ASN A 151 16.89 45.55 -1.03
C ASN A 151 15.85 44.72 -0.27
N ASP A 152 14.93 44.06 -0.99
CA ASP A 152 13.71 43.46 -0.45
C ASP A 152 13.75 41.92 -0.37
N ILE A 153 14.90 41.28 -0.61
CA ILE A 153 15.12 39.84 -0.44
C ILE A 153 15.77 39.60 0.93
N PRO A 154 15.00 39.44 2.02
CA PRO A 154 15.59 39.28 3.34
C PRO A 154 16.34 37.94 3.40
N VAL A 155 17.64 37.99 3.66
CA VAL A 155 18.51 36.80 3.79
C VAL A 155 18.12 35.94 5.01
N ARG A 156 17.41 36.52 5.99
CA ARG A 156 16.98 35.88 7.24
C ARG A 156 15.47 35.86 7.48
N GLY A 157 14.69 36.53 6.62
CA GLY A 157 13.23 36.60 6.74
C GLY A 157 12.57 35.61 5.79
N ASN A 158 11.44 35.03 6.21
CA ASN A 158 10.71 34.04 5.43
C ASN A 158 9.30 34.54 5.10
N ASP A 159 8.96 34.62 3.81
CA ASP A 159 7.61 35.01 3.36
C ASP A 159 6.51 34.07 3.89
N MET A 160 6.81 32.79 4.13
CA MET A 160 5.88 31.85 4.77
C MET A 160 5.58 32.25 6.23
N GLU A 161 6.60 32.69 6.97
CA GLU A 161 6.42 33.18 8.34
C GLU A 161 5.65 34.50 8.35
N SER A 162 5.96 35.40 7.41
CA SER A 162 5.19 36.64 7.23
C SER A 162 3.73 36.33 6.92
N PHE A 163 3.46 35.38 6.02
CA PHE A 163 2.11 34.91 5.72
C PHE A 163 1.44 34.31 6.97
N TYR A 164 2.17 33.54 7.78
CA TYR A 164 1.65 32.96 9.03
C TYR A 164 1.15 34.03 10.01
N TYR A 165 1.91 35.10 10.23
CA TYR A 165 1.45 36.20 11.11
C TYR A 165 0.32 37.03 10.50
N LEU A 166 0.40 37.36 9.20
CA LEU A 166 -0.62 38.14 8.51
C LEU A 166 -1.97 37.41 8.44
N SER A 167 -1.93 36.10 8.24
CA SER A 167 -3.12 35.22 8.23
C SER A 167 -3.61 34.82 9.62
N ALA A 168 -3.02 35.40 10.68
CA ALA A 168 -3.38 35.18 12.07
C ALA A 168 -3.20 33.73 12.55
N GLY A 169 -2.15 33.06 12.06
CA GLY A 169 -1.76 31.72 12.47
C GLY A 169 -1.64 31.50 13.99
N PRO A 170 -1.03 32.43 14.76
CA PRO A 170 -0.95 32.30 16.22
C PRO A 170 -2.29 32.41 16.97
N LEU A 171 -3.32 32.98 16.35
CA LEU A 171 -4.60 33.23 17.01
C LEU A 171 -5.55 32.04 16.89
N VAL A 172 -6.60 32.01 17.71
CA VAL A 172 -7.73 31.08 17.53
C VAL A 172 -8.58 31.48 16.33
N ILE A 173 -9.35 30.53 15.75
CA ILE A 173 -10.05 30.75 14.48
C ILE A 173 -11.07 31.90 14.53
N SER A 174 -11.72 32.11 15.68
CA SER A 174 -12.68 33.20 15.91
C SER A 174 -12.04 34.58 15.74
N GLN A 175 -10.83 34.77 16.29
CA GLN A 175 -10.06 36.01 16.19
C GLN A 175 -9.33 36.14 14.85
N ALA A 176 -8.95 35.01 14.25
CA ALA A 176 -8.18 34.99 13.01
C ALA A 176 -8.94 35.61 11.82
N ARG A 177 -10.27 35.51 11.80
CA ARG A 177 -11.10 36.09 10.75
C ARG A 177 -10.99 37.61 10.68
N THR A 178 -10.97 38.29 11.83
CA THR A 178 -10.87 39.75 11.90
C THR A 178 -9.48 40.20 11.48
N LYS A 179 -8.43 39.61 12.06
CA LYS A 179 -7.04 39.96 11.75
C LYS A 179 -6.65 39.70 10.30
N LEU A 180 -7.13 38.59 9.69
CA LEU A 180 -6.88 38.32 8.27
C LEU A 180 -7.56 39.37 7.37
N LYS A 181 -8.75 39.85 7.74
CA LYS A 181 -9.44 40.92 7.00
C LYS A 181 -8.69 42.25 7.09
N GLU A 182 -8.16 42.59 8.27
CA GLU A 182 -7.34 43.78 8.48
C GLU A 182 -6.07 43.72 7.61
N ASN A 183 -5.38 42.58 7.62
CA ASN A 183 -4.13 42.36 6.88
C ASN A 183 -4.32 41.98 5.40
N LYS A 184 -5.54 42.15 4.86
CA LYS A 184 -5.89 41.65 3.51
C LYS A 184 -5.07 42.32 2.41
N LYS A 185 -4.68 43.58 2.59
CA LYS A 185 -3.88 44.32 1.58
C LYS A 185 -2.46 43.76 1.54
N GLU A 186 -1.85 43.54 2.70
CA GLU A 186 -0.51 43.03 2.92
C GLU A 186 -0.39 41.60 2.38
N ILE A 187 -1.37 40.73 2.68
CA ILE A 187 -1.41 39.36 2.13
C ILE A 187 -1.49 39.39 0.61
N LYS A 188 -2.33 40.27 0.04
CA LYS A 188 -2.42 40.42 -1.42
C LYS A 188 -1.13 40.97 -2.02
N THR A 189 -0.43 41.88 -1.34
CA THR A 189 0.89 42.36 -1.76
C THR A 189 1.89 41.23 -1.76
N LEU A 190 1.91 40.39 -0.73
CA LEU A 190 2.78 39.22 -0.65
C LEU A 190 2.56 38.26 -1.83
N ILE A 191 1.30 37.94 -2.11
CA ILE A 191 0.93 37.03 -3.21
C ILE A 191 1.18 37.67 -4.59
N ARG A 192 0.89 38.96 -4.79
CA ARG A 192 0.92 39.62 -6.10
C ARG A 192 2.26 40.25 -6.46
N ARG A 193 2.83 41.06 -5.57
CA ARG A 193 4.11 41.77 -5.79
C ARG A 193 5.26 40.79 -5.65
N TYR A 194 5.33 40.07 -4.54
CA TYR A 194 6.41 39.13 -4.25
C TYR A 194 6.16 37.71 -4.76
N LYS A 195 5.04 37.52 -5.48
CA LYS A 195 4.69 36.27 -6.15
C LYS A 195 4.67 35.07 -5.19
N PHE A 196 4.35 35.30 -3.92
CA PHE A 196 4.43 34.26 -2.89
C PHE A 196 3.62 33.02 -3.26
N ALA A 197 4.31 31.87 -3.30
CA ALA A 197 3.74 30.56 -3.47
C ALA A 197 4.53 29.58 -2.58
N PRO A 198 3.87 28.78 -1.72
CA PRO A 198 4.52 27.68 -1.04
C PRO A 198 5.19 26.72 -2.02
N PHE A 199 6.16 25.97 -1.50
CA PHE A 199 6.72 24.87 -2.25
C PHE A 199 5.72 23.72 -2.36
N PRO A 200 5.87 22.83 -3.34
CA PRO A 200 4.91 21.75 -3.50
C PRO A 200 4.97 20.83 -2.27
N PRO A 201 3.84 20.15 -1.94
CA PRO A 201 3.86 19.09 -0.95
C PRO A 201 4.76 17.95 -1.42
N ARG A 202 5.26 17.16 -0.45
CA ARG A 202 5.89 15.88 -0.78
C ARG A 202 4.89 15.02 -1.55
N PRO A 203 5.30 14.39 -2.66
CA PRO A 203 4.46 13.41 -3.33
C PRO A 203 4.04 12.34 -2.34
N LYS A 204 2.74 12.05 -2.23
CA LYS A 204 2.23 10.96 -1.39
C LYS A 204 2.79 9.64 -1.93
N ILE A 205 3.87 9.12 -1.34
CA ILE A 205 4.42 7.82 -1.71
C ILE A 205 3.57 6.76 -1.01
N ARG A 206 2.56 6.28 -1.72
CA ARG A 206 1.86 5.04 -1.38
C ARG A 206 2.90 3.92 -1.34
N LYS A 207 3.02 3.27 -0.17
CA LYS A 207 4.21 2.51 0.24
C LYS A 207 4.61 1.39 -0.70
N HIS A 208 3.75 0.91 -1.58
CA HIS A 208 4.08 -0.20 -2.48
C HIS A 208 3.43 -0.07 -3.87
N ILE A 209 3.92 0.84 -4.72
CA ILE A 209 3.71 0.67 -6.16
C ILE A 209 4.75 -0.33 -6.68
N LEU A 210 4.31 -1.57 -6.95
CA LEU A 210 5.01 -2.45 -7.87
C LEU A 210 4.89 -1.83 -9.27
N GLU A 211 5.86 -1.02 -9.67
CA GLU A 211 5.99 -0.64 -11.07
C GLU A 211 6.62 -1.82 -11.83
N LYS A 212 5.95 -2.27 -12.89
CA LYS A 212 6.64 -3.03 -13.95
C LYS A 212 7.71 -2.10 -14.50
N ARG A 213 8.97 -2.47 -14.39
CA ARG A 213 10.04 -1.77 -15.09
C ARG A 213 9.94 -2.11 -16.58
N ASP A 214 10.40 -1.19 -17.42
CA ASP A 214 10.36 -1.31 -18.88
C ASP A 214 11.17 -2.52 -19.42
N ASP A 215 11.98 -3.17 -18.57
CA ASP A 215 12.74 -4.39 -18.87
C ASP A 215 11.97 -5.70 -18.60
N GLY A 216 10.68 -5.61 -18.23
CA GLY A 216 9.86 -6.76 -17.89
C GLY A 216 10.10 -7.34 -16.48
N ASN A 217 11.05 -6.77 -15.71
CA ASN A 217 11.26 -7.18 -14.32
C ASN A 217 10.32 -6.42 -13.37
N ILE A 218 9.75 -7.17 -12.43
CA ILE A 218 9.05 -6.61 -11.27
C ILE A 218 10.14 -6.18 -10.29
N GLY A 219 10.37 -4.87 -10.18
CA GLY A 219 11.36 -4.35 -9.24
C GLY A 219 10.72 -3.34 -8.32
N LEU A 220 10.67 -3.65 -7.01
CA LEU A 220 10.50 -2.63 -5.99
C LEU A 220 11.57 -1.57 -6.21
N LYS A 221 11.16 -0.32 -6.41
CA LYS A 221 12.04 0.79 -6.09
C LYS A 221 11.80 1.05 -4.61
N PRO A 222 12.71 0.69 -3.69
CA PRO A 222 12.72 1.35 -2.41
C PRO A 222 13.04 2.81 -2.71
N HIS A 223 12.03 3.64 -2.90
CA HIS A 223 12.20 5.00 -2.44
C HIS A 223 12.25 4.88 -0.93
N SER A 224 13.47 5.00 -0.40
CA SER A 224 13.75 5.21 1.01
C SER A 224 13.17 6.55 1.48
N ASP A 225 11.85 6.67 1.44
CA ASP A 225 11.06 7.58 2.27
C ASP A 225 10.14 6.75 3.19
N THR A 226 10.53 5.50 3.41
CA THR A 226 9.99 4.64 4.46
C THR A 226 10.64 5.06 5.78
N GLU A 227 10.15 6.17 6.35
CA GLU A 227 10.16 6.51 7.79
C GLU A 227 9.93 8.03 7.97
N SER A 228 8.74 8.57 7.68
CA SER A 228 8.32 9.75 8.46
C SER A 228 6.83 10.11 8.50
N GLU A 229 5.98 9.61 7.61
CA GLU A 229 4.63 10.21 7.51
C GLU A 229 3.67 9.95 8.69
N SER A 230 3.99 9.07 9.64
CA SER A 230 3.07 8.80 10.77
C SER A 230 3.64 9.00 12.18
N ARG A 231 4.92 9.33 12.34
CA ARG A 231 5.51 9.62 13.67
C ARG A 231 6.46 10.83 13.73
N THR A 232 6.95 11.36 12.61
CA THR A 232 7.91 12.48 12.59
C THR A 232 7.43 13.74 11.86
N ALA A 233 6.18 13.78 11.38
CA ALA A 233 5.59 15.01 10.82
C ALA A 233 5.59 16.22 11.80
N ASN A 234 5.79 15.98 13.10
CA ASN A 234 5.91 17.02 14.12
C ASN A 234 7.36 17.44 14.47
N PHE A 235 8.40 16.77 13.95
CA PHE A 235 9.81 17.01 14.30
C PHE A 235 10.78 17.05 13.09
N ASP A 236 10.28 17.27 11.87
CA ASP A 236 11.17 17.63 10.76
C ASP A 236 11.66 19.07 10.95
N ASP A 237 12.98 19.27 10.87
CA ASP A 237 13.60 20.60 10.84
C ASP A 237 12.95 21.45 9.75
N TYR A 238 12.64 22.71 10.08
CA TYR A 238 12.12 23.67 9.12
C TYR A 238 13.21 24.71 8.79
N PRO A 239 13.58 24.89 7.51
CA PRO A 239 13.03 24.24 6.31
C PRO A 239 13.51 22.78 6.11
N PRO A 240 12.69 21.89 5.51
CA PRO A 240 13.10 20.51 5.21
C PRO A 240 14.30 20.44 4.27
N SER A 241 15.18 19.46 4.51
CA SER A 241 16.41 19.27 3.71
C SER A 241 16.13 18.91 2.25
N ASP A 242 15.04 18.21 1.95
CA ASP A 242 14.65 17.83 0.59
C ASP A 242 13.85 18.92 -0.16
N GLY A 243 13.63 20.05 0.50
CA GLY A 243 13.05 21.26 -0.09
C GLY A 243 11.55 21.34 -0.05
N TYR A 244 10.84 20.22 -0.15
CA TYR A 244 9.38 20.21 -0.15
C TYR A 244 8.80 20.97 1.04
N GLU A 245 7.59 21.51 0.86
CA GLU A 245 6.91 22.16 1.97
C GLU A 245 6.40 21.12 2.97
N ASN A 246 6.58 21.39 4.25
CA ASN A 246 6.07 20.48 5.28
C ASN A 246 4.56 20.66 5.47
N VAL A 247 3.91 19.63 6.00
CA VAL A 247 2.45 19.62 6.23
C VAL A 247 2.03 20.75 7.18
N ARG A 248 2.87 21.10 8.16
CA ARG A 248 2.60 22.20 9.10
C ARG A 248 2.44 23.55 8.38
N GLN A 249 3.28 23.85 7.41
CA GLN A 249 3.24 25.14 6.71
C GLN A 249 2.13 25.14 5.67
N LEU A 250 1.89 24.01 5.01
CA LEU A 250 0.72 23.86 4.13
C LEU A 250 -0.60 23.99 4.91
N ASN A 251 -0.65 23.57 6.18
CA ASN A 251 -1.81 23.81 7.06
C ASN A 251 -2.06 25.30 7.32
N VAL A 252 -1.00 26.13 7.39
CA VAL A 252 -1.16 27.59 7.49
C VAL A 252 -1.89 28.14 6.26
N ILE A 253 -1.47 27.70 5.07
CA ILE A 253 -2.10 28.07 3.80
C ILE A 253 -3.55 27.59 3.74
N ALA A 254 -3.80 26.31 4.05
CA ALA A 254 -5.14 25.72 4.05
C ALA A 254 -6.09 26.44 5.01
N ARG A 255 -5.62 26.76 6.22
CA ARG A 255 -6.38 27.52 7.22
C ARG A 255 -6.74 28.92 6.72
N ALA A 256 -5.81 29.64 6.09
CA ALA A 256 -6.09 30.96 5.54
C ALA A 256 -7.15 30.90 4.44
N ILE A 257 -7.12 29.87 3.58
CA ILE A 257 -8.13 29.62 2.54
C ILE A 257 -9.49 29.33 3.17
N LEU A 258 -9.57 28.51 4.22
CA LEU A 258 -10.83 28.21 4.91
C LEU A 258 -11.49 29.45 5.53
N ILE A 259 -10.67 30.40 6.03
CA ILE A 259 -11.14 31.67 6.59
C ILE A 259 -11.55 32.66 5.49
N TYR A 260 -10.77 32.75 4.41
CA TYR A 260 -11.01 33.68 3.30
C TYR A 260 -10.74 33.02 1.93
N PRO A 261 -11.72 32.29 1.38
CA PRO A 261 -11.52 31.47 0.18
C PRO A 261 -11.11 32.25 -1.08
N LYS A 262 -11.43 33.55 -1.14
CA LYS A 262 -11.01 34.45 -2.22
C LYS A 262 -9.49 34.64 -2.34
N LEU A 263 -8.68 34.12 -1.40
CA LEU A 263 -7.22 34.03 -1.56
C LEU A 263 -6.82 33.15 -2.74
N VAL A 264 -7.58 32.08 -3.03
CA VAL A 264 -7.32 31.18 -4.16
C VAL A 264 -7.28 31.94 -5.47
N GLU A 265 -8.21 32.88 -5.68
CA GLU A 265 -8.22 33.74 -6.87
C GLU A 265 -6.96 34.62 -6.96
N ALA A 266 -6.41 35.06 -5.82
CA ALA A 266 -5.20 35.86 -5.82
C ALA A 266 -3.98 35.06 -6.29
N TRP A 267 -3.87 33.78 -5.90
CA TRP A 267 -2.84 32.88 -6.41
C TRP A 267 -3.04 32.52 -7.88
N LYS A 268 -4.26 32.15 -8.27
CA LYS A 268 -4.58 31.84 -9.67
C LYS A 268 -4.29 33.02 -10.61
N LYS A 269 -4.60 34.26 -10.20
CA LYS A 269 -4.27 35.47 -10.98
C LYS A 269 -2.77 35.72 -11.14
N ASN A 270 -1.93 35.13 -10.28
CA ASN A 270 -0.47 35.17 -10.41
C ASN A 270 0.12 33.97 -11.17
N GLY A 271 -0.72 33.06 -11.68
CA GLY A 271 -0.29 31.87 -12.40
C GLY A 271 -0.10 30.63 -11.53
N TYR A 272 -0.36 30.71 -10.21
CA TYR A 272 -0.34 29.54 -9.33
C TYR A 272 -1.70 28.86 -9.32
N HIS A 273 -1.91 28.01 -10.31
CA HIS A 273 -3.17 27.28 -10.50
C HIS A 273 -3.23 26.01 -9.66
N GLU A 274 -2.07 25.44 -9.33
CA GLU A 274 -1.92 24.17 -8.63
C GLU A 274 -2.20 24.28 -7.12
N ILE A 275 -2.36 25.50 -6.58
CA ILE A 275 -2.65 25.73 -5.16
C ILE A 275 -3.81 24.89 -4.64
N VAL A 276 -4.86 24.73 -5.45
CA VAL A 276 -6.04 23.94 -5.06
C VAL A 276 -5.71 22.46 -4.95
N ASN A 277 -4.76 21.96 -5.75
CA ASN A 277 -4.29 20.57 -5.69
C ASN A 277 -3.34 20.36 -4.52
N ASP A 278 -2.41 21.28 -4.30
CA ASP A 278 -1.36 21.16 -3.29
C ASP A 278 -1.89 21.17 -1.86
N VAL A 279 -2.97 21.91 -1.62
CA VAL A 279 -3.63 21.97 -0.30
C VAL A 279 -5.01 21.30 -0.30
N ASN A 280 -5.35 20.53 -1.34
CA ASN A 280 -6.69 19.96 -1.52
C ASN A 280 -7.18 19.25 -0.27
N ASP A 281 -6.39 18.27 0.17
CA ASP A 281 -6.81 17.39 1.25
C ASP A 281 -6.88 18.12 2.58
N LEU A 282 -5.96 19.06 2.82
CA LEU A 282 -5.94 19.88 4.04
C LEU A 282 -7.14 20.83 4.10
N VAL A 283 -7.48 21.48 2.98
CA VAL A 283 -8.65 22.39 2.90
C VAL A 283 -9.94 21.58 3.05
N MET A 284 -10.09 20.48 2.33
CA MET A 284 -11.30 19.68 2.38
C MET A 284 -11.50 19.04 3.75
N GLN A 285 -10.48 18.41 4.35
CA GLN A 285 -10.55 17.87 5.72
C GLN A 285 -10.78 18.97 6.75
N GLY A 286 -10.06 20.09 6.64
CA GLY A 286 -10.24 21.24 7.53
C GLY A 286 -11.65 21.81 7.46
N SER A 287 -12.29 21.79 6.28
CA SER A 287 -13.69 22.21 6.13
C SER A 287 -14.66 21.31 6.89
N LEU A 288 -14.44 19.99 6.85
CA LEU A 288 -15.23 19.03 7.60
C LEU A 288 -14.98 19.14 9.11
N LEU A 289 -13.74 19.42 9.54
CA LEU A 289 -13.41 19.67 10.95
C LEU A 289 -14.05 20.95 11.49
N ILE A 290 -14.24 21.97 10.65
CA ILE A 290 -14.98 23.18 11.03
C ILE A 290 -16.47 22.86 11.23
N LEU A 291 -17.05 22.02 10.37
CA LEU A 291 -18.44 21.58 10.51
C LEU A 291 -18.63 20.67 11.72
N TYR A 292 -17.71 19.73 11.93
CA TYR A 292 -17.74 18.71 12.97
C TYR A 292 -16.49 18.79 13.88
N PRO A 293 -16.39 19.82 14.73
CA PRO A 293 -15.22 20.01 15.59
C PRO A 293 -15.05 18.83 16.56
N PRO A 294 -13.82 18.37 16.84
CA PRO A 294 -13.56 17.28 17.80
C PRO A 294 -14.13 17.56 19.19
N SER A 295 -14.06 18.84 19.61
CA SER A 295 -14.63 19.35 20.84
C SER A 295 -15.59 20.50 20.48
N PRO A 296 -16.88 20.20 20.25
CA PRO A 296 -17.88 21.23 19.97
C PRO A 296 -18.07 22.15 21.18
N SER A 297 -18.31 23.44 20.93
CA SER A 297 -18.71 24.40 21.96
C SER A 297 -20.17 24.19 22.35
N GLU A 298 -20.60 24.76 23.49
CA GLU A 298 -21.99 24.62 23.99
C GLU A 298 -23.03 25.20 23.01
N ASP A 299 -22.65 26.21 22.23
CA ASP A 299 -23.46 26.86 21.20
C ASP A 299 -23.39 26.18 19.82
N TRP A 300 -22.58 25.12 19.68
CA TRP A 300 -22.46 24.42 18.40
C TRP A 300 -23.71 23.58 18.10
N VAL A 301 -24.31 23.87 16.94
CA VAL A 301 -25.42 23.09 16.40
C VAL A 301 -24.90 22.14 15.33
N LYS A 302 -25.25 20.85 15.44
CA LYS A 302 -24.84 19.81 14.50
C LYS A 302 -25.28 20.16 13.07
N PRO A 303 -24.34 20.25 12.10
CA PRO A 303 -24.71 20.53 10.72
C PRO A 303 -25.53 19.43 10.07
N GLY A 304 -26.58 19.82 9.35
CA GLY A 304 -27.41 18.95 8.52
C GLY A 304 -26.80 18.70 7.13
N LEU A 305 -27.45 17.84 6.34
CA LEU A 305 -26.99 17.44 4.99
C LEU A 305 -26.72 18.65 4.09
N ASP A 306 -27.69 19.56 3.96
CA ASP A 306 -27.60 20.72 3.06
C ASP A 306 -26.41 21.62 3.42
N GLN A 307 -26.15 21.84 4.71
CA GLN A 307 -25.03 22.66 5.16
C GLN A 307 -23.67 22.04 4.81
N VAL A 308 -23.56 20.71 4.88
CA VAL A 308 -22.34 20.00 4.46
C VAL A 308 -22.16 20.09 2.95
N VAL A 309 -23.23 19.83 2.18
CA VAL A 309 -23.23 19.89 0.71
C VAL A 309 -22.86 21.29 0.22
N ASP A 310 -23.51 22.33 0.75
CA ASP A 310 -23.23 23.73 0.40
C ASP A 310 -21.79 24.10 0.69
N LYS A 311 -21.26 23.66 1.85
CA LYS A 311 -19.87 23.94 2.22
C LYS A 311 -18.89 23.28 1.26
N LEU A 312 -19.08 22.00 0.93
CA LEU A 312 -18.20 21.28 0.00
C LEU A 312 -18.30 21.83 -1.43
N ASN A 313 -19.51 22.10 -1.91
CA ASN A 313 -19.73 22.71 -3.22
C ASN A 313 -19.09 24.09 -3.34
N SER A 314 -19.11 24.89 -2.26
CA SER A 314 -18.42 26.20 -2.25
C SER A 314 -16.91 26.10 -2.46
N LEU A 315 -16.28 25.00 -2.02
CA LEU A 315 -14.86 24.73 -2.25
C LEU A 315 -14.63 24.16 -3.64
N ILE A 316 -15.51 23.28 -4.12
CA ILE A 316 -15.43 22.72 -5.48
C ILE A 316 -15.53 23.80 -6.54
N LEU A 317 -16.38 24.81 -6.34
CA LEU A 317 -16.45 25.99 -7.22
C LEU A 317 -15.12 26.76 -7.32
N LEU A 318 -14.24 26.65 -6.31
CA LEU A 318 -12.91 27.25 -6.33
C LEU A 318 -11.87 26.34 -7.00
N GLY A 319 -12.22 25.10 -7.34
CA GLY A 319 -11.38 24.10 -7.99
C GLY A 319 -10.79 23.05 -7.05
N PHE A 320 -11.30 22.93 -5.81
CA PHE A 320 -10.98 21.80 -4.94
C PHE A 320 -11.76 20.55 -5.36
N GLU A 321 -11.27 19.37 -5.01
CA GLU A 321 -11.87 18.11 -5.43
C GLU A 321 -12.06 17.15 -4.26
N LEU A 322 -13.26 16.59 -4.13
CA LEU A 322 -13.55 15.51 -3.19
C LEU A 322 -13.07 14.18 -3.79
N THR A 323 -11.77 13.90 -3.79
CA THR A 323 -11.22 12.68 -4.40
C THR A 323 -11.60 11.41 -3.62
N ASP A 324 -11.49 10.25 -4.27
CA ASP A 324 -11.76 8.95 -3.61
C ASP A 324 -10.87 8.76 -2.38
N ALA A 325 -9.58 9.07 -2.51
CA ALA A 325 -8.62 8.99 -1.41
C ALA A 325 -9.01 9.89 -0.23
N LEU A 326 -9.49 11.10 -0.53
CA LEU A 326 -9.94 12.07 0.46
C LEU A 326 -11.23 11.63 1.17
N ILE A 327 -12.16 10.97 0.48
CA ILE A 327 -13.34 10.35 1.10
C ILE A 327 -12.89 9.33 2.15
N GLY A 328 -11.94 8.46 1.81
CA GLY A 328 -11.35 7.51 2.75
C GLY A 328 -10.64 8.19 3.93
N ASP A 329 -9.87 9.25 3.67
CA ASP A 329 -9.18 10.02 4.72
C ASP A 329 -10.16 10.71 5.66
N ALA A 330 -11.26 11.26 5.13
CA ALA A 330 -12.31 11.92 5.92
C ALA A 330 -13.00 10.94 6.88
N LEU A 331 -13.30 9.72 6.45
CA LEU A 331 -13.87 8.71 7.34
C LEU A 331 -12.89 8.34 8.47
N ILE A 332 -11.61 8.15 8.14
CA ILE A 332 -10.58 7.87 9.15
C ILE A 332 -10.48 9.02 10.16
N LEU A 333 -10.54 10.26 9.69
CA LEU A 333 -10.50 11.45 10.54
C LEU A 333 -11.64 11.50 11.57
N PHE A 334 -12.82 10.98 11.21
CA PHE A 334 -14.01 10.96 12.06
C PHE A 334 -14.35 9.59 12.65
N GLU A 335 -13.40 8.64 12.66
CA GLU A 335 -13.64 7.24 13.07
C GLU A 335 -14.47 7.10 14.35
N HIS A 336 -14.17 7.88 15.39
CA HIS A 336 -14.84 7.77 16.69
C HIS A 336 -16.25 8.37 16.73
N ARG A 337 -16.65 9.10 15.68
CA ARG A 337 -17.92 9.83 15.59
C ARG A 337 -18.78 9.37 14.43
N LEU A 338 -18.38 8.32 13.70
CA LEU A 338 -19.13 7.85 12.52
C LEU A 338 -20.56 7.39 12.84
N LYS A 339 -20.81 6.88 14.06
CA LYS A 339 -22.18 6.58 14.49
C LYS A 339 -23.08 7.82 14.52
N ASP A 340 -22.50 8.99 14.77
CA ASP A 340 -23.24 10.23 14.91
C ASP A 340 -23.35 10.98 13.57
N ILE A 341 -22.27 11.03 12.78
CA ILE A 341 -22.18 11.88 11.58
C ILE A 341 -21.93 11.12 10.28
N GLY A 342 -21.63 9.82 10.34
CA GLY A 342 -21.18 9.04 9.19
C GLY A 342 -22.21 8.95 8.08
N GLU A 343 -23.49 8.78 8.42
CA GLU A 343 -24.57 8.74 7.41
C GLU A 343 -24.68 10.06 6.65
N ILE A 344 -24.70 11.19 7.37
CA ILE A 344 -24.75 12.54 6.78
C ILE A 344 -23.54 12.77 5.86
N LEU A 345 -22.34 12.33 6.28
CA LEU A 345 -21.14 12.45 5.45
C LEU A 345 -21.24 11.63 4.17
N ILE A 346 -21.68 10.37 4.24
CA ILE A 346 -21.86 9.52 3.05
C ILE A 346 -22.88 10.13 2.10
N ASP A 347 -24.01 10.58 2.61
CA ASP A 347 -25.07 11.20 1.79
C ASP A 347 -24.59 12.51 1.16
N ALA A 348 -23.87 13.34 1.92
CA ALA A 348 -23.27 14.56 1.38
C ALA A 348 -22.26 14.26 0.28
N PHE A 349 -21.39 13.26 0.46
CA PHE A 349 -20.42 12.85 -0.56
C PHE A 349 -21.12 12.31 -1.82
N ALA A 350 -22.23 11.60 -1.67
CA ALA A 350 -23.05 11.09 -2.77
C ALA A 350 -23.63 12.25 -3.60
N VAL A 351 -24.23 13.24 -2.94
CA VAL A 351 -24.77 14.43 -3.59
C VAL A 351 -23.67 15.22 -4.30
N VAL A 352 -22.57 15.50 -3.59
CA VAL A 352 -21.45 16.32 -4.11
C VAL A 352 -20.75 15.67 -5.30
N ARG A 353 -20.57 14.34 -5.28
CA ARG A 353 -19.95 13.61 -6.40
C ARG A 353 -20.93 13.26 -7.51
N ASN A 354 -22.23 13.56 -7.34
CA ASN A 354 -23.31 13.09 -8.21
C ASN A 354 -23.25 11.57 -8.43
N LEU A 355 -23.13 10.82 -7.34
CA LEU A 355 -23.06 9.36 -7.31
C LEU A 355 -24.15 8.80 -6.40
N HIS A 356 -24.55 7.55 -6.63
CA HIS A 356 -25.43 6.86 -5.69
C HIS A 356 -24.71 6.55 -4.38
N LYS A 357 -25.43 6.56 -3.25
CA LYS A 357 -24.92 6.18 -1.90
C LYS A 357 -24.11 4.88 -1.93
N ARG A 358 -24.61 3.85 -2.62
CA ARG A 358 -23.92 2.56 -2.80
C ARG A 358 -22.55 2.69 -3.46
N GLN A 359 -22.38 3.59 -4.43
CA GLN A 359 -21.09 3.81 -5.08
C GLN A 359 -20.11 4.49 -4.13
N ILE A 360 -20.56 5.45 -3.32
CA ILE A 360 -19.73 6.06 -2.27
C ILE A 360 -19.29 5.01 -1.25
N ILE A 361 -20.19 4.14 -0.80
CA ILE A 361 -19.87 3.04 0.12
C ILE A 361 -18.80 2.11 -0.49
N SER A 362 -18.91 1.77 -1.78
CA SER A 362 -17.90 0.95 -2.49
C SER A 362 -16.54 1.67 -2.61
N ILE A 363 -16.54 2.99 -2.83
CA ILE A 363 -15.33 3.83 -2.79
C ILE A 363 -14.71 3.80 -1.38
N CYS A 364 -15.52 4.00 -0.34
CA CYS A 364 -15.08 3.97 1.05
C CYS A 364 -14.44 2.61 1.38
N LEU A 365 -15.10 1.51 1.03
CA LEU A 365 -14.58 0.17 1.23
C LEU A 365 -13.27 -0.06 0.47
N THR A 366 -13.21 0.35 -0.80
CA THR A 366 -12.01 0.27 -1.63
C THR A 366 -10.83 0.99 -0.99
N GLU A 367 -11.06 2.23 -0.54
CA GLU A 367 -9.99 3.02 0.06
C GLU A 367 -9.59 2.50 1.44
N LEU A 368 -10.52 2.05 2.29
CA LEU A 368 -10.21 1.45 3.59
C LEU A 368 -9.42 0.13 3.46
N LEU A 369 -9.68 -0.65 2.42
CA LEU A 369 -8.97 -1.90 2.11
C LEU A 369 -7.74 -1.69 1.20
N ASN A 370 -7.36 -0.44 0.93
CA ASN A 370 -6.16 -0.16 0.15
C ASN A 370 -4.92 -0.64 0.93
N PRO A 371 -4.09 -1.54 0.37
CA PRO A 371 -2.88 -2.07 1.01
C PRO A 371 -1.89 -1.01 1.50
N ASP A 372 -1.84 0.14 0.83
CA ASP A 372 -0.95 1.24 1.20
C ASP A 372 -1.39 1.96 2.49
N ARG A 373 -2.64 1.73 2.94
CA ARG A 373 -3.15 2.28 4.19
C ARG A 373 -2.91 1.32 5.35
N ASN A 374 -2.34 1.85 6.43
CA ASN A 374 -2.19 1.10 7.67
C ASN A 374 -3.39 1.34 8.60
N LEU A 375 -4.48 0.62 8.36
CA LEU A 375 -5.66 0.68 9.21
C LEU A 375 -5.35 0.09 10.60
N LYS A 376 -5.66 0.85 11.67
CA LYS A 376 -5.33 0.46 13.05
C LYS A 376 -6.51 -0.14 13.81
N ARG A 377 -7.73 0.20 13.42
CA ARG A 377 -8.98 -0.11 14.11
C ARG A 377 -10.01 -0.62 13.11
N HIS A 378 -10.92 -1.47 13.59
CA HIS A 378 -11.92 -2.10 12.74
C HIS A 378 -13.25 -1.35 12.70
N ASP A 379 -13.46 -0.36 13.58
CA ASP A 379 -14.75 0.33 13.74
C ASP A 379 -15.23 0.95 12.43
N LEU A 380 -14.30 1.52 11.66
CA LEU A 380 -14.50 2.03 10.31
C LEU A 380 -14.99 0.96 9.32
N LEU A 381 -14.33 -0.21 9.32
CA LEU A 381 -14.70 -1.30 8.44
C LEU A 381 -16.06 -1.85 8.82
N ASP A 382 -16.35 -1.97 10.11
CA ASP A 382 -17.65 -2.45 10.57
C ASP A 382 -18.78 -1.49 10.16
N PHE A 383 -18.58 -0.19 10.37
CA PHE A 383 -19.52 0.85 9.91
C PHE A 383 -19.83 0.72 8.42
N ILE A 384 -18.81 0.68 7.55
CA ILE A 384 -19.03 0.62 6.09
C ILE A 384 -19.60 -0.73 5.64
N VAL A 385 -19.14 -1.84 6.21
CA VAL A 385 -19.56 -3.17 5.80
C VAL A 385 -21.00 -3.47 6.19
N ASN A 386 -21.49 -2.91 7.30
CA ASN A 386 -22.89 -3.05 7.73
C ASN A 386 -23.87 -2.35 6.78
N GLU A 387 -23.43 -1.33 6.03
CA GLU A 387 -24.24 -0.63 5.03
C GLU A 387 -24.33 -1.38 3.69
N ILE A 388 -23.64 -2.51 3.52
CA ILE A 388 -23.59 -3.27 2.27
C ILE A 388 -24.53 -4.47 2.36
N GLU A 389 -25.41 -4.63 1.37
CA GLU A 389 -26.37 -5.75 1.29
C GLU A 389 -25.67 -7.12 1.17
N LYS A 390 -24.64 -7.21 0.32
CA LYS A 390 -23.81 -8.42 0.11
C LYS A 390 -22.34 -8.16 0.44
N PRO A 391 -22.02 -8.00 1.73
CA PRO A 391 -20.72 -7.47 2.17
C PRO A 391 -19.53 -8.34 1.76
N GLU A 392 -19.72 -9.67 1.78
CA GLU A 392 -18.66 -10.61 1.42
C GLU A 392 -18.30 -10.56 -0.07
N GLU A 393 -19.29 -10.38 -0.95
CA GLU A 393 -19.07 -10.30 -2.41
C GLU A 393 -18.32 -9.02 -2.78
N GLU A 394 -18.68 -7.89 -2.17
CA GLU A 394 -18.03 -6.60 -2.41
C GLU A 394 -16.58 -6.60 -1.91
N ILE A 395 -16.32 -7.11 -0.70
CA ILE A 395 -14.95 -7.25 -0.17
C ILE A 395 -14.09 -8.12 -1.08
N LEU A 396 -14.63 -9.23 -1.58
CA LEU A 396 -13.92 -10.08 -2.52
C LEU A 396 -13.61 -9.36 -3.83
N SER A 397 -14.52 -8.52 -4.32
CA SER A 397 -14.27 -7.68 -5.50
C SER A 397 -13.10 -6.73 -5.25
N VAL A 398 -13.07 -6.08 -4.08
CA VAL A 398 -11.97 -5.19 -3.70
C VAL A 398 -10.65 -5.96 -3.54
N PHE A 399 -10.66 -7.13 -2.92
CA PHE A 399 -9.46 -7.96 -2.80
C PHE A 399 -8.89 -8.36 -4.16
N LYS A 400 -9.77 -8.72 -5.11
CA LYS A 400 -9.41 -9.01 -6.50
C LYS A 400 -8.87 -7.79 -7.24
N LYS A 401 -9.42 -6.59 -7.00
CA LYS A 401 -8.93 -5.33 -7.59
C LYS A 401 -7.47 -5.07 -7.22
N TYR A 402 -7.10 -5.37 -5.98
CA TYR A 402 -5.72 -5.24 -5.53
C TYR A 402 -4.89 -6.50 -5.76
N GLU A 403 -5.45 -7.58 -6.32
CA GLU A 403 -4.76 -8.86 -6.50
C GLU A 403 -3.55 -8.66 -7.40
N ILE A 404 -2.38 -8.63 -6.78
CA ILE A 404 -1.14 -8.85 -7.51
C ILE A 404 -1.16 -10.33 -7.86
N VAL A 405 -0.94 -10.65 -9.13
CA VAL A 405 -0.87 -12.03 -9.65
C VAL A 405 0.30 -12.75 -8.96
N HIS A 406 0.06 -13.26 -7.77
CA HIS A 406 0.94 -14.14 -7.03
C HIS A 406 0.57 -15.56 -7.42
N SER A 407 0.95 -15.96 -8.63
CA SER A 407 0.79 -17.36 -8.99
C SER A 407 1.79 -18.18 -8.16
N VAL A 408 1.33 -19.32 -7.64
CA VAL A 408 2.22 -20.33 -7.03
C VAL A 408 3.39 -20.66 -7.98
N LYS A 409 3.15 -20.56 -9.29
CA LYS A 409 4.15 -20.68 -10.34
C LYS A 409 5.27 -19.62 -10.23
N ILE A 410 4.96 -18.33 -10.09
CA ILE A 410 5.96 -17.26 -9.91
C ILE A 410 6.80 -17.50 -8.66
N TYR A 411 6.18 -17.94 -7.56
CA TYR A 411 6.90 -18.33 -6.34
C TYR A 411 7.85 -19.50 -6.57
N CYS A 412 7.36 -20.55 -7.24
CA CYS A 412 8.17 -21.71 -7.56
C CYS A 412 9.35 -21.34 -8.46
N GLU A 413 9.13 -20.48 -9.46
CA GLU A 413 10.17 -19.98 -10.37
C GLU A 413 11.20 -19.11 -9.65
N ALA A 414 10.75 -18.19 -8.78
CA ALA A 414 11.63 -17.38 -7.95
C ALA A 414 12.51 -18.25 -7.03
N PHE A 415 11.92 -19.28 -6.44
CA PHE A 415 12.66 -20.24 -5.62
C PHE A 415 13.66 -21.06 -6.42
N THR A 416 13.25 -21.62 -7.57
CA THR A 416 14.16 -22.41 -8.41
C THR A 416 15.35 -21.55 -8.86
N LYS A 417 15.12 -20.27 -9.23
CA LYS A 417 16.19 -19.31 -9.55
C LYS A 417 17.11 -19.02 -8.36
N PHE A 418 16.57 -18.96 -7.15
CA PHE A 418 17.36 -18.76 -5.93
C PHE A 418 18.21 -19.99 -5.58
N SER A 419 17.62 -21.18 -5.62
CA SER A 419 18.33 -22.44 -5.34
C SER A 419 19.47 -22.69 -6.34
N THR A 420 19.23 -22.49 -7.64
CA THR A 420 20.29 -22.61 -8.66
C THR A 420 21.35 -21.51 -8.54
N GLY A 421 20.96 -20.30 -8.10
CA GLY A 421 21.89 -19.23 -7.75
C GLY A 421 22.78 -19.58 -6.56
N LYS A 422 22.24 -20.26 -5.54
CA LYS A 422 22.98 -20.75 -4.37
C LYS A 422 24.02 -21.80 -4.79
N GLU A 423 23.67 -22.72 -5.69
CA GLU A 423 24.61 -23.71 -6.24
C GLU A 423 25.74 -23.08 -7.07
N ALA A 424 25.43 -22.05 -7.86
CA ALA A 424 26.43 -21.28 -8.59
C ALA A 424 27.36 -20.48 -7.66
N LEU A 425 26.82 -19.91 -6.58
CA LEU A 425 27.58 -19.20 -5.53
C LEU A 425 28.51 -20.14 -4.75
N THR A 426 28.11 -21.39 -4.52
CA THR A 426 28.99 -22.40 -3.89
C THR A 426 30.14 -22.88 -4.79
N LYS A 427 30.05 -22.68 -6.13
CA LYS A 427 31.10 -23.08 -7.09
C LYS A 427 32.09 -21.96 -7.44
N PHE A 428 31.74 -20.70 -7.24
CA PHE A 428 32.61 -19.54 -7.50
C PHE A 428 33.01 -18.85 -6.19
N SER A 429 33.93 -19.47 -5.46
CA SER A 429 34.62 -18.84 -4.32
C SER A 429 35.73 -17.91 -4.82
N THR A 430 35.38 -16.79 -5.46
CA THR A 430 36.23 -15.59 -5.57
C THR A 430 35.40 -14.35 -5.95
N GLY A 431 35.14 -13.47 -4.97
CA GLY A 431 35.00 -12.01 -5.17
C GLY A 431 33.70 -11.40 -5.71
N SER A 432 32.67 -12.15 -6.14
CA SER A 432 31.45 -11.58 -6.76
C SER A 432 30.13 -12.00 -6.10
N THR A 433 30.14 -12.23 -4.78
CA THR A 433 29.01 -12.80 -4.02
C THR A 433 27.85 -11.83 -3.77
N ASP A 434 28.09 -10.51 -3.75
CA ASP A 434 27.11 -9.54 -3.23
C ASP A 434 26.09 -9.04 -4.26
N ILE A 435 26.41 -9.09 -5.56
CA ILE A 435 25.51 -8.59 -6.61
C ILE A 435 24.37 -9.59 -6.88
N VAL A 436 24.65 -10.90 -6.81
CA VAL A 436 23.67 -11.97 -7.07
C VAL A 436 22.71 -12.17 -5.88
N ALA A 437 23.22 -12.08 -4.65
CA ALA A 437 22.41 -12.15 -3.42
C ALA A 437 21.40 -10.99 -3.35
N ASN A 438 21.84 -9.76 -3.61
CA ASN A 438 20.97 -8.57 -3.62
C ASN A 438 19.88 -8.63 -4.71
N LYS A 439 20.22 -9.13 -5.90
CA LYS A 439 19.25 -9.29 -7.00
C LYS A 439 18.20 -10.34 -6.66
N SER A 440 18.59 -11.43 -5.99
CA SER A 440 17.66 -12.49 -5.57
C SER A 440 16.77 -12.08 -4.39
N LEU A 441 17.30 -11.32 -3.41
CA LEU A 441 16.50 -10.75 -2.32
C LEU A 441 15.40 -9.81 -2.83
N SER A 442 15.71 -9.01 -3.86
CA SER A 442 14.73 -8.09 -4.46
C SER A 442 13.53 -8.80 -5.09
N ILE A 443 13.71 -10.05 -5.54
CA ILE A 443 12.65 -10.89 -6.10
C ILE A 443 11.75 -11.44 -4.98
N PHE A 444 12.31 -11.72 -3.80
CA PHE A 444 11.57 -12.29 -2.67
C PHE A 444 10.91 -11.29 -1.73
N GLN A 445 11.43 -10.06 -1.65
CA GLN A 445 10.88 -9.03 -0.77
C GLN A 445 9.36 -8.81 -0.89
N PRO A 446 8.75 -8.74 -2.10
CA PRO A 446 7.29 -8.61 -2.27
C PRO A 446 6.48 -9.70 -1.57
N PHE A 447 7.10 -10.84 -1.32
CA PHE A 447 6.45 -12.06 -0.86
C PHE A 447 6.55 -12.32 0.65
N THR A 448 7.22 -11.43 1.39
CA THR A 448 7.54 -11.63 2.81
C THR A 448 6.69 -10.82 3.77
N TYR A 449 5.68 -10.11 3.26
CA TYR A 449 4.75 -9.33 4.07
C TYR A 449 3.31 -9.58 3.62
N LEU A 450 2.42 -9.54 4.61
CA LEU A 450 0.98 -9.45 4.36
C LEU A 450 0.67 -8.14 3.66
N LYS A 451 -0.18 -8.22 2.64
CA LYS A 451 -0.57 -7.09 1.81
C LYS A 451 -1.42 -6.10 2.57
N TYR A 452 -2.38 -6.56 3.36
CA TYR A 452 -3.26 -5.70 4.14
C TYR A 452 -2.71 -5.50 5.56
N SER A 453 -3.26 -4.54 6.28
CA SER A 453 -2.98 -4.39 7.71
C SER A 453 -3.54 -5.61 8.49
N PRO A 454 -2.89 -6.06 9.59
CA PRO A 454 -3.34 -7.21 10.38
C PRO A 454 -4.82 -7.15 10.81
N ILE A 455 -5.37 -5.95 11.00
CA ILE A 455 -6.77 -5.75 11.38
C ILE A 455 -7.75 -6.27 10.32
N VAL A 456 -7.41 -6.16 9.02
CA VAL A 456 -8.27 -6.61 7.91
C VAL A 456 -8.44 -8.13 7.94
N TYR A 457 -7.35 -8.86 8.16
CA TYR A 457 -7.36 -10.33 8.26
C TYR A 457 -8.22 -10.80 9.43
N ARG A 458 -8.01 -10.22 10.61
CA ARG A 458 -8.78 -10.53 11.82
C ARG A 458 -10.25 -10.22 11.66
N TYR A 459 -10.55 -9.02 11.17
CA TYR A 459 -11.91 -8.59 10.90
C TYR A 459 -12.62 -9.55 9.94
N THR A 460 -11.95 -9.99 8.88
CA THR A 460 -12.54 -10.92 7.89
C THR A 460 -12.97 -12.24 8.53
N ILE A 461 -12.14 -12.83 9.39
CA ILE A 461 -12.51 -14.08 10.09
C ILE A 461 -13.65 -13.85 11.06
N VAL A 462 -13.62 -12.79 11.86
CA VAL A 462 -14.64 -12.53 12.89
C VAL A 462 -15.98 -12.19 12.24
N LYS A 463 -15.97 -11.33 11.21
CA LYS A 463 -17.20 -10.83 10.56
C LYS A 463 -17.87 -11.88 9.68
N PHE A 464 -17.11 -12.61 8.86
CA PHE A 464 -17.66 -13.54 7.85
C PHE A 464 -17.51 -15.02 8.23
N GLY A 465 -16.67 -15.35 9.20
CA GLY A 465 -16.38 -16.71 9.61
C GLY A 465 -15.33 -17.40 8.74
N ALA A 466 -14.77 -18.49 9.26
CA ALA A 466 -13.65 -19.21 8.65
C ALA A 466 -13.99 -19.92 7.32
N GLN A 467 -15.27 -20.20 7.08
CA GLN A 467 -15.72 -20.86 5.84
C GLN A 467 -16.10 -19.88 4.73
N SER A 468 -16.07 -18.58 5.00
CA SER A 468 -16.31 -17.53 4.01
C SER A 468 -15.32 -17.62 2.85
N LYS A 469 -15.81 -17.31 1.64
CA LYS A 469 -14.99 -17.08 0.44
C LYS A 469 -13.93 -16.01 0.70
N ALA A 470 -14.25 -14.96 1.47
CA ALA A 470 -13.30 -13.90 1.86
C ALA A 470 -12.14 -14.43 2.71
N ALA A 471 -12.42 -15.17 3.80
CA ALA A 471 -11.37 -15.77 4.62
C ALA A 471 -10.54 -16.79 3.82
N LYS A 472 -11.20 -17.64 3.02
CA LYS A 472 -10.54 -18.59 2.10
C LYS A 472 -9.68 -17.89 1.04
N HIS A 473 -10.05 -16.67 0.62
CA HIS A 473 -9.25 -15.86 -0.28
C HIS A 473 -7.96 -15.40 0.41
N LEU A 474 -8.08 -14.75 1.57
CA LEU A 474 -6.93 -14.26 2.34
C LEU A 474 -6.00 -15.37 2.85
N MET A 475 -6.55 -16.55 3.17
CA MET A 475 -5.73 -17.72 3.58
C MET A 475 -4.68 -18.11 2.53
N ASN A 476 -5.00 -17.90 1.24
CA ASN A 476 -4.06 -18.18 0.16
C ASN A 476 -2.80 -17.32 0.30
N GLU A 477 -2.98 -16.03 0.54
CA GLU A 477 -1.90 -15.07 0.70
C GLU A 477 -1.11 -15.34 1.99
N VAL A 478 -1.83 -15.51 3.11
CA VAL A 478 -1.24 -15.78 4.43
C VAL A 478 -0.37 -17.04 4.40
N THR A 479 -0.80 -18.09 3.68
CA THR A 479 -0.02 -19.32 3.49
C THR A 479 1.24 -19.07 2.66
N SER A 480 1.11 -18.37 1.53
CA SER A 480 2.25 -18.02 0.68
C SER A 480 3.31 -17.20 1.42
N VAL A 481 2.88 -16.18 2.18
CA VAL A 481 3.78 -15.33 2.99
C VAL A 481 4.47 -16.14 4.08
N ARG A 482 3.75 -17.02 4.80
CA ARG A 482 4.34 -17.86 5.85
C ARG A 482 5.44 -18.78 5.33
N ILE A 483 5.22 -19.39 4.17
CA ILE A 483 6.22 -20.24 3.52
C ILE A 483 7.41 -19.38 3.05
N ALA A 484 7.16 -18.24 2.42
CA ALA A 484 8.22 -17.34 1.95
C ALA A 484 9.13 -16.83 3.08
N ILE A 485 8.55 -16.44 4.22
CA ILE A 485 9.32 -16.03 5.41
C ILE A 485 10.26 -17.16 5.85
N THR A 486 9.77 -18.41 5.84
CA THR A 486 10.58 -19.56 6.23
C THR A 486 11.78 -19.75 5.30
N LEU A 487 11.55 -19.66 3.99
CA LEU A 487 12.62 -19.78 3.00
C LEU A 487 13.67 -18.67 3.16
N MET A 488 13.24 -17.47 3.55
CA MET A 488 14.14 -16.33 3.78
C MET A 488 14.91 -16.44 5.10
N THR A 489 14.37 -17.11 6.13
CA THR A 489 15.12 -17.38 7.38
C THR A 489 16.28 -18.36 7.19
N GLU A 490 16.35 -19.06 6.05
CA GLU A 490 17.46 -19.94 5.70
C GLU A 490 18.65 -19.18 5.07
N ILE A 491 18.49 -17.87 4.81
CA ILE A 491 19.55 -16.99 4.32
C ILE A 491 20.32 -16.43 5.53
N PRO A 492 21.67 -16.36 5.49
CA PRO A 492 22.46 -15.75 6.56
C PRO A 492 21.93 -14.36 6.93
N SER A 493 21.73 -14.13 8.23
CA SER A 493 21.07 -12.96 8.82
C SER A 493 21.71 -11.61 8.46
N GLN A 494 22.96 -11.59 7.99
CA GLN A 494 23.66 -10.39 7.54
C GLN A 494 23.11 -9.82 6.21
N GLN A 495 22.31 -10.58 5.46
CA GLN A 495 21.79 -10.16 4.14
C GLN A 495 20.31 -9.73 4.16
N VAL A 496 19.60 -9.87 5.28
CA VAL A 496 18.17 -9.54 5.37
C VAL A 496 17.98 -8.20 6.10
N PRO A 497 17.21 -7.25 5.51
CA PRO A 497 16.87 -6.00 6.18
C PRO A 497 16.27 -6.22 7.59
N SER A 498 16.74 -5.45 8.57
CA SER A 498 16.37 -5.61 9.99
C SER A 498 14.91 -5.27 10.29
N ASP A 499 14.27 -4.43 9.47
CA ASP A 499 12.85 -4.06 9.57
C ASP A 499 11.91 -5.23 9.23
N LEU A 500 12.31 -6.08 8.27
CA LEU A 500 11.57 -7.28 7.90
C LEU A 500 11.56 -8.30 9.04
N THR A 501 12.73 -8.56 9.64
CA THR A 501 12.92 -9.59 10.66
C THR A 501 12.37 -9.18 12.03
N SER A 502 12.44 -7.89 12.40
CA SER A 502 12.05 -7.41 13.74
C SER A 502 10.59 -6.98 13.87
N LEU A 503 9.92 -6.59 12.77
CA LEU A 503 8.58 -6.00 12.83
C LEU A 503 7.53 -6.76 12.01
N ARG A 504 7.79 -7.04 10.73
CA ARG A 504 6.75 -7.52 9.79
C ARG A 504 6.55 -9.04 9.78
N TRP A 505 7.63 -9.82 9.95
CA TRP A 505 7.53 -11.27 10.02
C TRP A 505 6.74 -11.78 11.23
N PRO A 506 6.91 -11.24 12.46
CA PRO A 506 6.12 -11.64 13.62
C PRO A 506 4.61 -11.49 13.40
N ASP A 507 4.15 -10.38 12.79
CA ASP A 507 2.73 -10.16 12.50
C ASP A 507 2.21 -11.19 11.48
N SER A 508 2.97 -11.44 10.43
CA SER A 508 2.59 -12.41 9.39
C SER A 508 2.47 -13.84 9.93
N ILE A 509 3.39 -14.25 10.80
CA ILE A 509 3.35 -15.54 11.49
C ILE A 509 2.15 -15.61 12.45
N THR A 510 1.86 -14.52 13.16
CA THR A 510 0.73 -14.42 14.08
C THR A 510 -0.60 -14.58 13.35
N ILE A 511 -0.80 -13.85 12.24
CA ILE A 511 -2.02 -13.96 11.42
C ILE A 511 -2.17 -15.37 10.83
N PHE A 512 -1.10 -16.01 10.37
CA PHE A 512 -1.15 -17.41 9.91
C PHE A 512 -1.68 -18.34 11.00
N ASN A 513 -1.14 -18.22 12.22
CA ASN A 513 -1.59 -19.04 13.35
C ASN A 513 -3.04 -18.76 13.73
N GLU A 514 -3.50 -17.50 13.65
CA GLU A 514 -4.91 -17.12 13.88
C GLU A 514 -5.84 -17.77 12.85
N TYR A 515 -5.52 -17.68 11.56
CA TYR A 515 -6.29 -18.30 10.47
C TYR A 515 -6.35 -19.82 10.62
N TYR A 516 -5.23 -20.43 10.98
CA TYR A 516 -5.14 -21.86 11.24
C TYR A 516 -6.01 -22.29 12.43
N LYS A 517 -5.91 -21.58 13.57
CA LYS A 517 -6.74 -21.84 14.77
C LYS A 517 -8.23 -21.65 14.49
N ALA A 518 -8.58 -20.66 13.67
CA ALA A 518 -9.94 -20.43 13.20
C ALA A 518 -10.46 -21.52 12.23
N LYS A 519 -9.61 -22.47 11.81
CA LYS A 519 -9.94 -23.58 10.91
C LYS A 519 -10.30 -23.11 9.49
N VAL A 520 -9.64 -22.06 9.01
CA VAL A 520 -9.79 -21.61 7.61
C VAL A 520 -9.15 -22.66 6.68
N PRO A 521 -9.85 -23.18 5.65
CA PRO A 521 -9.32 -24.26 4.81
C PRO A 521 -8.06 -23.90 4.03
N LEU A 522 -7.07 -24.79 4.05
CA LEU A 522 -5.92 -24.76 3.15
C LEU A 522 -6.29 -25.32 1.78
N LYS A 523 -5.60 -24.85 0.73
CA LYS A 523 -5.78 -25.36 -0.64
C LYS A 523 -4.60 -26.23 -1.08
N ALA A 524 -4.92 -27.37 -1.68
CA ALA A 524 -3.95 -28.32 -2.18
C ALA A 524 -2.98 -27.72 -3.22
N LYS A 525 -3.40 -26.68 -3.96
CA LYS A 525 -2.55 -25.93 -4.91
C LYS A 525 -1.24 -25.37 -4.32
N PHE A 526 -1.10 -25.32 -3.00
CA PHE A 526 0.11 -24.88 -2.31
C PHE A 526 1.08 -26.01 -1.97
N LEU A 527 0.76 -27.28 -2.26
CA LEU A 527 1.65 -28.42 -2.10
C LEU A 527 3.05 -28.18 -2.72
N PRO A 528 3.20 -27.56 -3.91
CA PRO A 528 4.52 -27.22 -4.45
C PRO A 528 5.34 -26.28 -3.57
N LEU A 529 4.68 -25.40 -2.80
CA LEU A 529 5.38 -24.50 -1.87
C LEU A 529 5.70 -25.21 -0.56
N PHE A 530 4.80 -26.08 -0.07
CA PHE A 530 5.07 -26.90 1.11
C PHE A 530 6.22 -27.88 0.86
N GLU A 531 6.28 -28.51 -0.31
CA GLU A 531 7.40 -29.35 -0.77
C GLU A 531 8.74 -28.64 -0.62
N LYS A 532 8.81 -27.34 -0.88
CA LYS A 532 10.04 -26.56 -0.82
C LYS A 532 10.39 -26.03 0.59
N CYS A 533 9.46 -26.12 1.55
CA CYS A 533 9.59 -25.52 2.88
C CYS A 533 10.36 -26.43 3.86
N GLN A 534 11.40 -25.94 4.54
CA GLN A 534 12.16 -26.74 5.52
C GLN A 534 11.66 -26.60 6.97
N SER A 535 10.66 -25.74 7.23
CA SER A 535 10.17 -25.54 8.61
C SER A 535 9.25 -26.65 9.06
N ASP A 536 9.71 -27.37 10.08
CA ASP A 536 8.91 -28.37 10.79
C ASP A 536 7.59 -27.80 11.30
N SER A 537 7.56 -26.53 11.74
CA SER A 537 6.33 -25.90 12.23
C SER A 537 5.26 -25.80 11.14
N VAL A 538 5.66 -25.45 9.92
CA VAL A 538 4.75 -25.29 8.77
C VAL A 538 4.29 -26.66 8.28
N MET A 539 5.19 -27.64 8.25
CA MET A 539 4.86 -29.03 7.90
C MET A 539 3.88 -29.66 8.88
N LYS A 540 4.13 -29.53 10.19
CA LYS A 540 3.22 -30.03 11.24
C LYS A 540 1.85 -29.35 11.18
N CYS A 541 1.78 -28.06 10.86
CA CYS A 541 0.50 -27.40 10.60
C CYS A 541 -0.29 -28.12 9.50
N LEU A 542 0.36 -28.47 8.38
CA LEU A 542 -0.27 -29.15 7.26
C LEU A 542 -0.64 -30.61 7.59
N PHE A 543 0.34 -31.47 7.85
CA PHE A 543 0.13 -32.92 7.97
C PHE A 543 -0.48 -33.32 9.32
N ASP A 544 0.13 -32.88 10.43
CA ASP A 544 -0.24 -33.32 11.78
C ASP A 544 -1.47 -32.60 12.34
N GLY A 545 -1.94 -31.53 11.69
CA GLY A 545 -3.13 -30.83 12.14
C GLY A 545 -4.19 -30.56 11.10
N TYR A 546 -3.91 -29.89 9.96
CA TYR A 546 -4.96 -29.60 8.99
C TYR A 546 -5.47 -30.87 8.29
N LEU A 547 -4.56 -31.63 7.67
CA LEU A 547 -4.89 -32.87 6.97
C LEU A 547 -5.34 -33.95 7.95
N ALA A 548 -4.63 -34.14 9.06
CA ALA A 548 -5.08 -35.06 10.11
C ALA A 548 -6.55 -34.83 10.48
N LYS A 549 -6.94 -33.58 10.72
CA LYS A 549 -8.33 -33.24 11.01
C LYS A 549 -9.29 -33.42 9.85
N LEU A 550 -8.89 -33.04 8.63
CA LEU A 550 -9.71 -33.20 7.43
C LEU A 550 -10.08 -34.67 7.21
N PHE A 551 -9.13 -35.58 7.45
CA PHE A 551 -9.29 -37.03 7.31
C PHE A 551 -9.80 -37.74 8.58
N GLY A 552 -10.10 -37.00 9.66
CA GLY A 552 -10.67 -37.57 10.88
C GLY A 552 -9.67 -38.21 11.83
N PHE A 553 -8.37 -38.01 11.63
CA PHE A 553 -7.33 -38.48 12.53
C PHE A 553 -7.21 -37.63 13.80
N LYS A 554 -6.66 -38.23 14.86
CA LYS A 554 -6.26 -37.51 16.08
C LYS A 554 -5.23 -36.43 15.74
N VAL A 555 -5.50 -35.21 16.19
CA VAL A 555 -4.63 -34.04 16.00
C VAL A 555 -3.77 -33.87 17.24
N ASP A 556 -2.47 -34.17 17.13
CA ASP A 556 -1.51 -34.05 18.22
C ASP A 556 -0.75 -32.71 18.20
N TYR A 557 -0.85 -31.96 17.09
CA TYR A 557 -0.19 -30.67 16.94
C TYR A 557 -1.08 -29.50 17.37
N GLN A 558 -0.56 -28.66 18.26
CA GLN A 558 -1.12 -27.35 18.59
C GLN A 558 -0.13 -26.26 18.16
N PRO A 559 -0.55 -25.28 17.34
CA PRO A 559 0.32 -24.17 16.96
C PRO A 559 0.69 -23.33 18.20
N PRO A 560 1.82 -22.60 18.17
CA PRO A 560 2.25 -21.75 19.27
C PRO A 560 1.15 -20.83 19.81
N ARG A 561 1.15 -20.57 21.12
CA ARG A 561 0.26 -19.56 21.72
C ARG A 561 0.58 -18.21 21.08
N THR A 562 -0.44 -17.57 20.54
CA THR A 562 -0.36 -16.21 19.99
C THR A 562 -0.38 -15.27 21.18
N VAL A 563 0.80 -14.84 21.63
CA VAL A 563 0.95 -13.92 22.76
C VAL A 563 0.76 -12.50 22.23
N ARG A 564 -0.21 -11.79 22.82
CA ARG A 564 -0.72 -10.45 22.46
C ARG A 564 -1.70 -10.46 21.29
N VAL A 565 -2.92 -9.99 21.56
CA VAL A 565 -3.69 -8.99 20.77
C VAL A 565 -5.18 -9.02 21.21
N PRO A 566 -5.90 -7.88 21.17
CA PRO A 566 -7.27 -7.75 21.67
C PRO A 566 -8.25 -8.64 20.91
N VAL A 567 -9.17 -9.27 21.64
CA VAL A 567 -10.40 -9.82 21.07
C VAL A 567 -11.14 -8.66 20.40
N LEU A 568 -11.56 -8.82 19.14
CA LEU A 568 -12.48 -7.90 18.46
C LEU A 568 -13.87 -8.07 19.11
N SER A 569 -14.03 -7.57 20.34
CA SER A 569 -15.18 -7.87 21.20
C SER A 569 -16.48 -7.18 20.77
N SER A 570 -16.42 -6.25 19.82
CA SER A 570 -17.56 -5.43 19.38
C SER A 570 -17.98 -5.63 17.92
N VAL A 571 -17.43 -6.62 17.20
CA VAL A 571 -17.82 -6.90 15.81
C VAL A 571 -18.97 -7.90 15.79
N ASP A 572 -20.15 -7.45 15.36
CA ASP A 572 -21.29 -8.34 15.17
C ASP A 572 -21.07 -9.23 13.94
N PRO A 573 -20.99 -10.56 14.09
CA PRO A 573 -20.85 -11.46 12.95
C PRO A 573 -22.02 -11.27 11.99
N VAL A 574 -21.77 -11.32 10.68
CA VAL A 574 -22.87 -11.38 9.71
C VAL A 574 -23.63 -12.67 10.00
N MET A 575 -24.85 -12.53 10.52
CA MET A 575 -25.70 -13.65 10.90
C MET A 575 -26.01 -14.44 9.63
N GLN A 576 -25.24 -15.51 9.36
CA GLN A 576 -25.65 -16.49 8.37
C GLN A 576 -27.02 -16.98 8.86
N ARG A 577 -28.10 -16.72 8.10
CA ARG A 577 -29.45 -17.22 8.39
C ARG A 577 -29.41 -18.76 8.41
N THR A 578 -28.98 -19.37 9.51
CA THR A 578 -28.75 -20.82 9.61
C THR A 578 -29.22 -21.38 10.96
N SER A 579 -30.39 -20.94 11.44
CA SER A 579 -31.07 -21.66 12.53
C SER A 579 -32.21 -22.56 12.05
N LYS A 580 -32.84 -22.32 10.88
CA LYS A 580 -33.93 -23.17 10.35
C LYS A 580 -33.52 -24.22 9.29
N LYS A 581 -32.25 -24.26 8.85
CA LYS A 581 -31.75 -25.17 7.77
C LYS A 581 -30.86 -26.32 8.26
N ARG A 582 -30.84 -26.64 9.56
CA ARG A 582 -29.86 -27.55 10.19
C ARG A 582 -29.91 -29.03 9.76
N LYS A 583 -31.00 -29.52 9.14
CA LYS A 583 -31.09 -30.93 8.69
C LYS A 583 -30.73 -31.15 7.21
N ALA A 584 -30.82 -30.13 6.35
CA ALA A 584 -30.42 -30.23 4.95
C ALA A 584 -28.89 -30.04 4.75
N ASN A 585 -28.25 -29.23 5.60
CA ASN A 585 -26.82 -28.89 5.49
C ASN A 585 -25.85 -30.04 5.82
N THR A 586 -26.26 -31.10 6.52
CA THR A 586 -25.31 -32.16 6.95
C THR A 586 -24.88 -33.03 5.77
N LYS A 587 -25.76 -33.26 4.79
CA LYS A 587 -25.41 -33.98 3.56
C LYS A 587 -24.52 -33.16 2.65
N GLU A 588 -24.82 -31.87 2.44
CA GLU A 588 -23.99 -30.98 1.63
C GLU A 588 -22.60 -30.75 2.26
N ALA A 589 -22.52 -30.54 3.58
CA ALA A 589 -21.24 -30.38 4.26
C ALA A 589 -20.41 -31.68 4.27
N LYS A 590 -21.07 -32.85 4.35
CA LYS A 590 -20.39 -34.15 4.21
C LYS A 590 -19.85 -34.31 2.79
N LYS A 591 -20.65 -33.98 1.77
CA LYS A 591 -20.24 -34.01 0.36
C LYS A 591 -19.08 -33.05 0.07
N GLU A 592 -19.13 -31.80 0.54
CA GLU A 592 -18.03 -30.84 0.39
C GLU A 592 -16.73 -31.33 1.06
N LYS A 593 -16.86 -31.99 2.23
CA LYS A 593 -15.72 -32.59 2.93
C LYS A 593 -15.13 -33.75 2.12
N GLU A 594 -15.96 -34.64 1.60
CA GLU A 594 -15.55 -35.77 0.75
C GLU A 594 -14.86 -35.29 -0.53
N GLU A 595 -15.45 -34.31 -1.23
CA GLU A 595 -14.85 -33.69 -2.42
C GLU A 595 -13.49 -33.05 -2.10
N LEU A 596 -13.37 -32.38 -0.95
CA LEU A 596 -12.12 -31.79 -0.51
C LEU A 596 -11.07 -32.84 -0.14
N GLN A 597 -11.47 -33.91 0.55
CA GLN A 597 -10.60 -35.06 0.87
C GLN A 597 -10.09 -35.71 -0.42
N GLN A 598 -10.97 -35.98 -1.38
CA GLN A 598 -10.61 -36.57 -2.67
C GLN A 598 -9.60 -35.70 -3.41
N LYS A 599 -9.84 -34.39 -3.48
CA LYS A 599 -8.91 -33.44 -4.12
C LYS A 599 -7.53 -33.41 -3.45
N TRP A 600 -7.48 -33.51 -2.12
CA TRP A 600 -6.21 -33.61 -1.40
C TRP A 600 -5.53 -34.97 -1.63
N ARG A 601 -6.28 -36.08 -1.67
CA ARG A 601 -5.73 -37.41 -1.97
C ARG A 601 -5.07 -37.43 -3.34
N GLU A 602 -5.77 -36.99 -4.38
CA GLU A 602 -5.27 -36.97 -5.76
C GLU A 602 -3.92 -36.22 -5.84
N GLN A 603 -3.83 -35.04 -5.25
CA GLN A 603 -2.59 -34.27 -5.25
C GLN A 603 -1.50 -34.87 -4.38
N LEU A 604 -1.82 -35.47 -3.23
CA LEU A 604 -0.82 -36.13 -2.37
C LEU A 604 -0.28 -37.42 -3.02
N PHE A 605 -1.12 -38.17 -3.74
CA PHE A 605 -0.72 -39.37 -4.50
C PHE A 605 0.20 -39.01 -5.66
N GLU A 606 -0.09 -37.93 -6.40
CA GLU A 606 0.79 -37.42 -7.45
C GLU A 606 2.21 -37.14 -6.89
N TYR A 607 2.27 -36.56 -5.69
CA TYR A 607 3.52 -36.28 -5.01
C TYR A 607 4.24 -37.53 -4.49
N LEU A 608 3.51 -38.55 -4.03
CA LEU A 608 4.12 -39.80 -3.54
C LEU A 608 4.93 -40.52 -4.64
N ASN A 609 4.48 -40.41 -5.90
CA ASN A 609 5.12 -41.01 -7.07
C ASN A 609 6.19 -40.11 -7.72
N LYS A 610 6.35 -38.88 -7.22
CA LYS A 610 7.32 -37.92 -7.73
C LYS A 610 8.63 -38.03 -6.96
N GLU A 611 9.75 -37.73 -7.62
CA GLU A 611 11.01 -37.50 -6.93
C GLU A 611 10.94 -36.18 -6.14
N ILE A 612 10.92 -36.28 -4.81
CA ILE A 612 10.86 -35.16 -3.87
C ILE A 612 12.23 -34.93 -3.24
N GLU A 613 12.82 -33.76 -3.48
CA GLU A 613 14.12 -33.36 -2.92
C GLU A 613 14.07 -33.10 -1.41
N ASN A 614 12.95 -32.55 -0.91
CA ASN A 614 12.79 -32.25 0.51
C ASN A 614 12.45 -33.50 1.32
N TRP A 615 13.46 -34.06 1.98
CA TRP A 615 13.32 -35.28 2.78
C TRP A 615 12.28 -35.15 3.91
N LYS A 616 12.14 -33.98 4.55
CA LYS A 616 11.15 -33.76 5.62
C LYS A 616 9.73 -33.83 5.10
N PHE A 617 9.49 -33.24 3.92
CA PHE A 617 8.20 -33.34 3.25
C PHE A 617 7.90 -34.78 2.88
N LYS A 618 8.87 -35.49 2.30
CA LYS A 618 8.75 -36.89 1.90
C LYS A 618 8.43 -37.79 3.09
N GLU A 619 9.14 -37.64 4.21
CA GLU A 619 8.89 -38.40 5.44
C GLU A 619 7.48 -38.13 5.99
N ALA A 620 7.07 -36.85 6.07
CA ALA A 620 5.74 -36.48 6.54
C ALA A 620 4.63 -37.05 5.63
N LEU A 621 4.83 -37.01 4.31
CA LEU A 621 3.92 -37.58 3.32
C LEU A 621 3.83 -39.11 3.46
N GLN A 622 4.96 -39.81 3.53
CA GLN A 622 5.02 -41.27 3.68
C GLN A 622 4.41 -41.74 5.01
N LYS A 623 4.51 -40.94 6.07
CA LYS A 623 3.85 -41.22 7.36
C LYS A 623 2.34 -40.98 7.31
N PHE A 624 1.89 -40.02 6.50
CA PHE A 624 0.49 -39.64 6.40
C PHE A 624 -0.32 -40.58 5.51
N MET A 625 0.18 -40.91 4.32
CA MET A 625 -0.58 -41.67 3.29
C MET A 625 -1.14 -43.02 3.78
N PRO A 626 -0.37 -43.89 4.48
CA PRO A 626 -0.88 -45.18 4.96
C PRO A 626 -2.06 -45.06 5.94
N ARG A 627 -2.18 -43.92 6.64
CA ARG A 627 -3.30 -43.66 7.56
C ARG A 627 -4.59 -43.38 6.80
N THR A 628 -4.49 -42.81 5.60
CA THR A 628 -5.64 -42.46 4.75
C THR A 628 -6.25 -43.67 4.03
N ASP A 629 -5.46 -44.72 3.79
CA ASP A 629 -5.93 -45.95 3.17
C ASP A 629 -6.63 -46.85 4.20
N LYS A 630 -6.09 -46.94 5.43
CA LYS A 630 -6.69 -47.70 6.54
C LYS A 630 -8.05 -47.18 6.99
N SER A 631 -8.25 -45.85 7.05
CA SER A 631 -9.53 -45.28 7.50
C SER A 631 -10.70 -45.54 6.56
N MET A 632 -10.44 -45.85 5.28
CA MET A 632 -11.50 -46.12 4.30
C MET A 632 -11.98 -47.57 4.37
N GLN A 633 -11.07 -48.51 4.62
CA GLN A 633 -11.45 -49.91 4.87
C GLN A 633 -12.39 -50.01 6.09
N GLU A 634 -12.14 -49.23 7.15
CA GLU A 634 -13.00 -49.21 8.34
C GLU A 634 -14.35 -48.46 8.14
N GLU A 635 -14.42 -47.46 7.26
CA GLU A 635 -15.70 -46.78 6.92
C GLU A 635 -16.56 -47.61 5.94
N GLU A 636 -15.95 -48.39 5.05
CA GLU A 636 -16.66 -49.33 4.17
C GLU A 636 -17.21 -50.54 4.95
N ASP A 637 -16.45 -51.07 5.91
CA ASP A 637 -16.88 -52.19 6.76
C ASP A 637 -17.98 -51.80 7.76
N SER A 638 -18.08 -50.52 8.16
CA SER A 638 -19.10 -50.02 9.09
C SER A 638 -20.39 -49.52 8.42
N GLY A 639 -20.41 -49.37 7.09
CA GLY A 639 -21.61 -48.98 6.30
C GLY A 639 -22.55 -50.13 5.92
N GLY A 640 -22.12 -51.37 6.15
CA GLY A 640 -22.80 -52.59 5.69
C GLY A 640 -23.84 -53.18 6.63
N THR A 641 -24.76 -52.41 7.22
CA THR A 641 -25.96 -53.05 7.84
C THR A 641 -27.17 -52.11 7.89
N GLN A 642 -27.96 -52.08 6.81
CA GLN A 642 -29.43 -52.03 6.84
C GLN A 642 -29.98 -52.01 5.40
N SER A 643 -30.19 -53.19 4.82
CA SER A 643 -31.16 -53.34 3.72
C SER A 643 -32.37 -54.12 4.24
N LYS A 644 -33.48 -53.39 4.41
CA LYS A 644 -34.79 -53.92 4.82
C LYS A 644 -35.31 -54.88 3.75
N ARG A 645 -35.52 -56.14 4.13
CA ARG A 645 -36.42 -57.07 3.43
C ARG A 645 -37.81 -56.46 3.32
N VAL A 646 -38.27 -56.22 2.10
CA VAL A 646 -39.70 -56.04 1.78
C VAL A 646 -40.27 -57.42 1.47
N ARG A 647 -41.21 -57.88 2.30
CA ARG A 647 -42.09 -59.02 2.02
C ARG A 647 -43.18 -58.56 1.05
N VAL A 648 -43.45 -59.35 0.01
CA VAL A 648 -44.72 -59.32 -0.72
C VAL A 648 -45.23 -60.77 -0.76
N ALA A 649 -46.38 -60.98 -0.11
CA ALA A 649 -47.29 -62.11 -0.33
C ALA A 649 -48.05 -61.88 -1.65
N GLY A 650 -48.50 -62.85 -2.43
CA GLY A 650 -48.45 -64.30 -2.41
C GLY A 650 -49.33 -64.81 -3.55
N SER A 651 -49.12 -66.06 -4.01
CA SER A 651 -50.15 -66.93 -4.61
C SER A 651 -49.50 -68.25 -5.08
N ASN A 652 -49.84 -69.31 -4.35
CA ASN A 652 -49.67 -70.76 -4.52
C ASN A 652 -50.13 -71.33 -5.90
N PRO A 653 -50.10 -72.67 -6.14
CA PRO A 653 -49.12 -73.72 -5.81
C PRO A 653 -48.92 -74.75 -6.97
N LEU A 654 -47.98 -75.72 -6.83
CA LEU A 654 -48.21 -77.18 -7.02
C LEU A 654 -46.91 -78.01 -7.18
N ASN A 655 -46.97 -79.21 -6.58
CA ASN A 655 -46.14 -80.42 -6.70
C ASN A 655 -44.84 -80.48 -5.86
N VAL A 656 -44.82 -81.18 -4.70
CA VAL A 656 -44.78 -82.66 -4.46
C VAL A 656 -43.41 -83.21 -4.93
N VAL A 657 -42.46 -83.62 -4.07
CA VAL A 657 -42.30 -84.90 -3.33
C VAL A 657 -41.17 -84.71 -2.28
N ILE A 658 -41.40 -84.76 -0.96
CA ILE A 658 -41.09 -85.81 0.03
C ILE A 658 -39.71 -86.53 -0.12
N GLU A 659 -38.72 -86.25 0.74
CA GLU A 659 -38.09 -87.28 1.60
C GLU A 659 -37.05 -86.76 2.62
N LYS A 660 -37.35 -87.11 3.89
CA LYS A 660 -36.57 -87.40 5.12
C LYS A 660 -35.09 -86.99 5.32
N GLN A 661 -34.89 -86.36 6.48
CA GLN A 661 -33.92 -86.66 7.56
C GLN A 661 -32.85 -87.73 7.29
N HIS A 662 -31.56 -87.41 7.51
CA HIS A 662 -30.87 -87.66 8.79
C HIS A 662 -29.42 -87.15 8.77
N ASP A 663 -28.96 -86.86 9.98
CA ASP A 663 -27.65 -86.46 10.45
C ASP A 663 -26.42 -87.33 10.09
N THR A 664 -25.27 -86.67 10.24
CA THR A 664 -23.96 -87.13 10.77
C THR A 664 -22.90 -87.84 9.91
N HIS A 665 -21.68 -87.29 10.07
CA HIS A 665 -20.35 -87.89 10.00
C HIS A 665 -19.76 -88.33 8.64
N LYS A 666 -18.94 -87.46 8.05
CA LYS A 666 -17.46 -87.52 8.12
C LYS A 666 -16.82 -86.24 7.58
#